data_AF-A0A946TVZ3-F1
#
_entry.id   AF-A0A946TVZ3-F1
#
_cell.length_a   1.000
_cell.length_b   1.000
_cell.length_c   1.000
_cell.angle_alpha   90.00
_cell.angle_beta   90.00
_cell.angle_gamma   90.00
#
_symmetry.space_group_name_H-M   'P 1'
#
loop_
_entity.id
_entity.type
_entity.pdbx_description
1 polymer ?
#
loop_
_entity_poly.entity_id
_entity_poly.type
_entity_poly.pdbx_seq_one_letter_code
_entity_poly.pdbx_strand_id
1 'polypeptide(L)'
;MDNDDRSFLFRNTNRMSNDRFPVTVIEDEQTVYYDVRLRLKASGFGRYSSGHYGFNMEFQPDRLFRGVHKTISVERSSGLKEILAKHLTNRAGGAYSSFYDDVAYIINPNPGHQGPGLLAMTRHTKRFFNGLFPDSGDGTLFNLELLYNPNGTTGGAEGLKINNPYNHTGGIYELRDRGDDKEPYRWGYQIRSARGRDDYSRIVALNQTVGNLRGVELKTSLDELIDVDQWMRSFAMFSLNGNDDTYGRIWPHNFRFYVRPTDQKIMIFQWDLDRAFNLSTSASVTPGNNISRLFSIPEYRRLFNGHLLDLAETTFNSTYVTPWASHLSMLTGSGLTGLRGYVQDRANVVLRSLPAAIPFAITTNGGGDFSIANTVSNLAGDGWIDVHTIEINGQPAILNWTDANSWKTDTHLAPGANAITLTARNFRGTIVGSDSIIITNTSGTDLASASNSVITEIHYPPTDPNQAEINAGFINSDEFEFVEVTNISTKPVDYTGASLSEAADFRFPNNTVLGPGQRAIIVTNRAAFVFRYGVRERSILGEYSGKFNNAGEQLIFKAADASIIADISYSDDAPWPTSSDGEGYSLIRLYPNKTTFDLNDPRNWSSSRDIGGDPGNGDSYTVEHWLAEHSLAPEVDLLVDTDTDGLVNLLEYAIDVDPNSAEENIMPLVTIEPIEVDGVIKDYLVFQYRRHIGVMDILFTPRVSSGDLKWSSSSEDIVYIDTRNNGNGSATMRFRSVIPFTDNSREFFSLRIEKVLDE
;
A
#
# COMPACT_ATOMS: atom_id res chain seq x y z
N MET A 1 -15.80 24.20 -40.84
CA MET A 1 -14.55 24.83 -41.32
C MET A 1 -14.87 25.47 -42.65
N ASP A 2 -14.48 26.73 -42.86
CA ASP A 2 -14.61 27.36 -44.17
C ASP A 2 -13.57 26.81 -45.18
N ASN A 3 -13.66 27.27 -46.43
CA ASN A 3 -12.78 26.77 -47.50
C ASN A 3 -11.35 27.31 -47.43
N ASP A 4 -11.14 28.49 -46.85
CA ASP A 4 -9.82 29.13 -46.78
C ASP A 4 -8.98 28.46 -45.69
N ASP A 5 -9.56 28.25 -44.51
CA ASP A 5 -8.97 27.48 -43.42
C ASP A 5 -8.65 26.06 -43.85
N ARG A 6 -9.59 25.41 -44.57
CA ARG A 6 -9.37 24.08 -45.13
C ARG A 6 -8.18 24.08 -46.09
N SER A 7 -8.11 25.04 -47.01
CA SER A 7 -7.04 25.13 -48.01
C SER A 7 -5.69 25.40 -47.34
N PHE A 8 -5.68 26.24 -46.32
CA PHE A 8 -4.48 26.55 -45.53
C PHE A 8 -4.03 25.34 -44.69
N LEU A 9 -4.95 24.63 -44.02
CA LEU A 9 -4.65 23.43 -43.24
C LEU A 9 -3.89 22.37 -44.06
N PHE A 10 -4.28 22.19 -45.32
CA PHE A 10 -3.67 21.20 -46.22
C PHE A 10 -2.54 21.74 -47.09
N ARG A 11 -2.16 23.02 -46.97
CA ARG A 11 -1.04 23.62 -47.70
C ARG A 11 0.27 22.88 -47.37
N ASN A 12 1.11 22.59 -48.36
CA ASN A 12 2.36 21.83 -48.17
C ASN A 12 3.24 22.43 -47.05
N THR A 13 3.36 23.75 -46.98
CA THR A 13 4.13 24.44 -45.93
C THR A 13 3.47 24.48 -44.55
N ASN A 14 2.19 24.08 -44.43
CA ASN A 14 1.44 24.13 -43.17
C ASN A 14 1.06 22.73 -42.62
N ARG A 15 1.11 21.68 -43.44
CA ARG A 15 0.72 20.31 -43.02
C ARG A 15 1.45 19.81 -41.78
N MET A 16 2.68 20.26 -41.51
CA MET A 16 3.45 19.90 -40.32
C MET A 16 3.11 20.72 -39.06
N SER A 17 2.31 21.79 -39.19
CA SER A 17 1.94 22.64 -38.07
C SER A 17 1.09 21.87 -37.04
N ASN A 18 1.28 22.20 -35.77
CA ASN A 18 0.40 21.75 -34.69
C ASN A 18 -0.58 22.84 -34.24
N ASP A 19 -0.63 23.96 -34.95
CA ASP A 19 -1.61 25.02 -34.73
C ASP A 19 -3.02 24.49 -35.04
N ARG A 20 -4.00 25.05 -34.34
CA ARG A 20 -5.40 24.62 -34.42
C ARG A 20 -6.25 25.68 -35.11
N PHE A 21 -7.23 25.22 -35.86
CA PHE A 21 -8.21 26.00 -36.61
C PHE A 21 -9.60 25.84 -35.99
N PRO A 22 -10.44 26.89 -35.99
CA PRO A 22 -11.80 26.80 -35.49
C PRO A 22 -12.67 25.94 -36.41
N VAL A 23 -13.44 25.03 -35.82
CA VAL A 23 -14.43 24.20 -36.51
C VAL A 23 -15.68 24.03 -35.68
N THR A 24 -16.80 23.76 -36.36
CA THR A 24 -17.99 23.18 -35.74
C THR A 24 -17.89 21.66 -35.84
N VAL A 25 -18.07 20.96 -34.72
CA VAL A 25 -18.20 19.50 -34.68
C VAL A 25 -19.65 19.15 -34.40
N ILE A 26 -20.20 18.22 -35.17
CA ILE A 26 -21.54 17.68 -34.97
C ILE A 26 -21.39 16.19 -34.66
N GLU A 27 -21.86 15.78 -33.49
CA GLU A 27 -21.90 14.38 -33.04
C GLU A 27 -23.33 13.85 -33.23
N ASP A 28 -23.45 12.73 -33.94
CA ASP A 28 -24.70 11.99 -34.20
C ASP A 28 -25.87 12.86 -34.68
N GLU A 29 -25.58 13.92 -35.44
CA GLU A 29 -26.53 14.91 -35.96
C GLU A 29 -27.38 15.63 -34.87
N GLN A 30 -27.03 15.45 -33.59
CA GLN A 30 -27.79 15.93 -32.45
C GLN A 30 -27.01 16.93 -31.61
N THR A 31 -25.74 16.65 -31.36
CA THR A 31 -24.92 17.47 -30.46
C THR A 31 -23.94 18.31 -31.24
N VAL A 32 -24.14 19.64 -31.20
CA VAL A 32 -23.29 20.60 -31.90
C VAL A 32 -22.31 21.25 -30.94
N TYR A 33 -21.01 21.15 -31.22
CA TYR A 33 -19.94 21.83 -30.50
C TYR A 33 -19.39 22.95 -31.38
N TYR A 34 -19.50 24.19 -30.90
CA TYR A 34 -18.95 25.37 -31.56
C TYR A 34 -17.52 25.66 -31.11
N ASP A 35 -16.79 26.41 -31.93
CA ASP A 35 -15.43 26.88 -31.64
C ASP A 35 -14.45 25.77 -31.23
N VAL A 36 -14.67 24.55 -31.71
CA VAL A 36 -13.77 23.43 -31.48
C VAL A 36 -12.47 23.71 -32.23
N ARG A 37 -11.33 23.54 -31.55
CA ARG A 37 -10.02 23.80 -32.13
C ARG A 37 -9.44 22.51 -32.70
N LEU A 38 -9.38 22.40 -34.02
CA LEU A 38 -8.95 21.21 -34.76
C LEU A 38 -7.57 21.39 -35.38
N ARG A 39 -6.74 20.35 -35.33
CA ARG A 39 -5.49 20.26 -36.10
C ARG A 39 -5.36 18.88 -36.76
N LEU A 40 -4.52 18.79 -37.79
CA LEU A 40 -4.12 17.49 -38.34
C LEU A 40 -3.37 16.66 -37.30
N LYS A 41 -3.66 15.36 -37.29
CA LYS A 41 -2.97 14.34 -36.51
C LYS A 41 -2.31 13.33 -37.46
N ALA A 42 -1.28 12.66 -36.94
CA ALA A 42 -0.30 11.77 -37.58
C ALA A 42 1.09 12.41 -37.66
N SER A 43 2.09 11.58 -37.96
CA SER A 43 3.45 12.00 -38.31
C SER A 43 3.49 12.65 -39.69
N GLY A 44 4.68 13.07 -40.14
CA GLY A 44 4.87 13.53 -41.51
C GLY A 44 4.34 12.54 -42.55
N PHE A 45 4.57 11.24 -42.35
CA PHE A 45 4.06 10.22 -43.24
C PHE A 45 2.53 10.27 -43.37
N GLY A 46 1.80 10.12 -42.26
CA GLY A 46 0.34 10.07 -42.29
C GLY A 46 -0.29 11.38 -42.76
N ARG A 47 0.31 12.54 -42.45
CA ARG A 47 -0.20 13.85 -42.90
C ARG A 47 -0.03 14.11 -44.39
N TYR A 48 0.93 13.47 -45.06
CA TYR A 48 1.13 13.58 -46.51
C TYR A 48 0.47 12.44 -47.30
N SER A 49 0.17 11.31 -46.66
CA SER A 49 -0.52 10.17 -47.26
C SER A 49 -2.03 10.38 -47.34
N SER A 50 -2.60 10.23 -48.53
CA SER A 50 -4.05 10.34 -48.75
C SER A 50 -4.79 9.28 -47.92
N GLY A 51 -5.84 9.69 -47.20
CA GLY A 51 -6.67 8.78 -46.40
C GLY A 51 -6.08 8.31 -45.06
N HIS A 52 -4.82 8.64 -44.73
CA HIS A 52 -4.13 8.21 -43.51
C HIS A 52 -4.01 9.28 -42.42
N TYR A 53 -4.37 10.54 -42.70
CA TYR A 53 -4.32 11.59 -41.69
C TYR A 53 -5.56 11.56 -40.79
N GLY A 54 -5.35 11.89 -39.53
CA GLY A 54 -6.40 12.04 -38.54
C GLY A 54 -6.62 13.49 -38.13
N PHE A 55 -7.42 13.67 -37.08
CA PHE A 55 -7.64 14.97 -36.46
C PHE A 55 -7.44 14.88 -34.96
N ASN A 56 -6.88 15.93 -34.37
CA ASN A 56 -6.97 16.13 -32.93
C ASN A 56 -7.84 17.37 -32.67
N MET A 57 -8.85 17.21 -31.82
CA MET A 57 -9.86 18.23 -31.53
C MET A 57 -9.77 18.62 -30.07
N GLU A 58 -9.88 19.91 -29.79
CA GLU A 58 -9.92 20.49 -28.45
C GLU A 58 -11.21 21.28 -28.28
N PHE A 59 -11.99 20.85 -27.29
CA PHE A 59 -13.31 21.40 -26.97
C PHE A 59 -13.18 22.51 -25.94
N GLN A 60 -14.17 23.39 -25.92
CA GLN A 60 -14.21 24.52 -25.00
C GLN A 60 -14.37 24.03 -23.55
N PRO A 61 -13.79 24.70 -22.55
CA PRO A 61 -13.86 24.27 -21.15
C PRO A 61 -15.29 24.18 -20.59
N ASP A 62 -16.20 25.02 -21.08
CA ASP A 62 -17.62 25.06 -20.73
C ASP A 62 -18.46 23.99 -21.46
N ARG A 63 -17.90 23.36 -22.51
CA ARG A 63 -18.58 22.30 -23.26
C ARG A 63 -17.62 21.21 -23.73
N LEU A 64 -17.19 20.38 -22.79
CA LEU A 64 -16.35 19.21 -23.03
C LEU A 64 -17.09 18.15 -23.88
N PHE A 65 -16.34 17.39 -24.69
CA PHE A 65 -16.89 16.28 -25.46
C PHE A 65 -17.39 15.18 -24.51
N ARG A 66 -18.67 14.82 -24.64
CA ARG A 66 -19.38 13.91 -23.73
C ARG A 66 -19.24 14.31 -22.25
N GLY A 67 -19.14 15.61 -21.97
CA GLY A 67 -19.05 16.17 -20.62
C GLY A 67 -17.70 16.01 -19.91
N VAL A 68 -16.75 15.23 -20.47
CA VAL A 68 -15.49 14.91 -19.77
C VAL A 68 -14.25 15.14 -20.61
N HIS A 69 -14.28 14.97 -21.93
CA HIS A 69 -13.07 15.02 -22.75
C HIS A 69 -12.77 16.44 -23.25
N LYS A 70 -11.72 17.06 -22.71
CA LYS A 70 -11.17 18.32 -23.25
C LYS A 70 -10.62 18.14 -24.66
N THR A 71 -10.01 16.99 -24.94
CA THR A 71 -9.46 16.68 -26.26
C THR A 71 -9.74 15.25 -26.63
N ILE A 72 -10.11 15.01 -27.89
CA ILE A 72 -10.18 13.68 -28.49
C ILE A 72 -9.36 13.65 -29.78
N SER A 73 -9.09 12.46 -30.27
CA SER A 73 -8.45 12.26 -31.56
C SER A 73 -9.28 11.33 -32.44
N VAL A 74 -9.28 11.62 -33.72
CA VAL A 74 -9.76 10.71 -34.75
C VAL A 74 -8.54 10.19 -35.49
N GLU A 75 -8.35 8.87 -35.48
CA GLU A 75 -7.25 8.16 -36.10
C GLU A 75 -7.73 7.41 -37.35
N ARG A 76 -6.89 7.38 -38.38
CA ARG A 76 -7.22 6.84 -39.69
C ARG A 76 -6.07 5.95 -40.14
N SER A 77 -6.27 4.65 -39.98
CA SER A 77 -5.37 3.61 -40.46
C SER A 77 -6.16 2.53 -41.20
N SER A 78 -5.50 1.86 -42.14
CA SER A 78 -6.16 0.88 -43.00
C SER A 78 -6.67 -0.31 -42.17
N GLY A 79 -7.93 -0.68 -42.36
CA GLY A 79 -8.53 -1.87 -41.76
C GLY A 79 -8.83 -1.81 -40.26
N LEU A 80 -8.54 -0.70 -39.57
CA LEU A 80 -8.85 -0.47 -38.15
C LEU A 80 -8.43 -1.63 -37.21
N LYS A 81 -7.36 -2.35 -37.53
CA LYS A 81 -6.85 -3.45 -36.70
C LYS A 81 -6.47 -2.99 -35.29
N GLU A 82 -6.07 -1.73 -35.18
CA GLU A 82 -5.71 -1.07 -33.94
C GLU A 82 -6.79 -1.15 -32.86
N ILE A 83 -8.08 -0.93 -33.18
CA ILE A 83 -9.12 -0.95 -32.14
C ILE A 83 -9.25 -2.35 -31.52
N LEU A 84 -9.07 -3.41 -32.32
CA LEU A 84 -9.08 -4.78 -31.81
C LEU A 84 -7.84 -5.06 -30.94
N ALA A 85 -6.65 -4.60 -31.35
CA ALA A 85 -5.44 -4.73 -30.55
C ALA A 85 -5.52 -3.96 -29.22
N LYS A 86 -6.07 -2.74 -29.24
CA LYS A 86 -6.35 -1.93 -28.04
C LYS A 86 -7.33 -2.63 -27.11
N HIS A 87 -8.41 -3.18 -27.67
CA HIS A 87 -9.39 -3.96 -26.91
C HIS A 87 -8.76 -5.14 -26.17
N LEU A 88 -7.96 -5.95 -26.88
CA LEU A 88 -7.25 -7.08 -26.27
C LEU A 88 -6.24 -6.62 -25.22
N THR A 89 -5.53 -5.51 -25.48
CA THR A 89 -4.54 -4.95 -24.54
C THR A 89 -5.20 -4.41 -23.26
N ASN A 90 -6.40 -3.82 -23.36
CA ASN A 90 -7.16 -3.40 -22.20
C ASN A 90 -7.75 -4.60 -21.45
N ARG A 91 -8.27 -5.62 -22.17
CA ARG A 91 -8.79 -6.84 -21.55
C ARG A 91 -7.72 -7.57 -20.74
N ALA A 92 -6.48 -7.56 -21.24
CA ALA A 92 -5.35 -8.18 -20.55
C ALA A 92 -5.22 -7.69 -19.09
N GLY A 93 -5.53 -6.43 -18.79
CA GLY A 93 -5.17 -5.81 -17.51
C GLY A 93 -3.64 -5.68 -17.38
N GLY A 94 -3.13 -4.65 -16.71
CA GLY A 94 -1.68 -4.37 -16.61
C GLY A 94 -1.01 -3.82 -17.88
N ALA A 95 -1.38 -4.28 -19.09
CA ALA A 95 -0.75 -3.84 -20.35
C ALA A 95 -1.30 -2.56 -20.98
N TYR A 96 -2.47 -2.09 -20.51
CA TYR A 96 -3.32 -0.95 -20.93
C TYR A 96 -2.89 -0.10 -22.15
N SER A 97 -3.84 0.26 -23.02
CA SER A 97 -3.56 1.12 -24.19
C SER A 97 -4.29 2.48 -24.20
N SER A 98 -5.57 2.52 -23.86
CA SER A 98 -6.37 3.75 -23.78
C SER A 98 -7.76 3.40 -23.25
N PHE A 99 -8.43 4.32 -22.56
CA PHE A 99 -9.82 4.13 -22.14
C PHE A 99 -10.81 4.84 -23.05
N TYR A 100 -11.95 4.18 -23.24
CA TYR A 100 -13.08 4.68 -24.02
C TYR A 100 -12.72 4.95 -25.49
N ASP A 101 -11.78 4.22 -26.08
CA ASP A 101 -11.57 4.28 -27.52
C ASP A 101 -12.74 3.58 -28.23
N ASP A 102 -13.21 4.16 -29.33
CA ASP A 102 -14.38 3.69 -30.08
C ASP A 102 -14.17 3.85 -31.59
N VAL A 103 -15.17 3.51 -32.41
CA VAL A 103 -15.20 3.75 -33.86
C VAL A 103 -16.39 4.63 -34.23
N ALA A 104 -16.19 5.52 -35.20
CA ALA A 104 -17.24 6.39 -35.71
C ALA A 104 -17.12 6.57 -37.22
N TYR A 105 -18.23 6.90 -37.88
CA TYR A 105 -18.20 7.34 -39.27
C TYR A 105 -17.83 8.83 -39.32
N ILE A 106 -16.69 9.15 -39.94
CA ILE A 106 -16.11 10.49 -39.91
C ILE A 106 -16.44 11.23 -41.21
N ILE A 107 -17.26 12.28 -41.08
CA ILE A 107 -17.47 13.28 -42.12
C ILE A 107 -16.44 14.39 -41.90
N ASN A 108 -15.39 14.43 -42.71
CA ASN A 108 -14.29 15.37 -42.53
C ASN A 108 -14.29 16.49 -43.60
N PRO A 109 -13.49 17.56 -43.41
CA PRO A 109 -13.45 18.70 -44.33
C PRO A 109 -13.07 18.35 -45.79
N ASN A 110 -12.45 17.19 -46.04
CA ASN A 110 -12.18 16.69 -47.38
C ASN A 110 -13.17 15.57 -47.74
N PRO A 111 -14.18 15.83 -48.61
CA PRO A 111 -15.21 14.86 -48.96
C PRO A 111 -14.66 13.54 -49.49
N GLY A 112 -13.50 13.55 -50.15
CA GLY A 112 -12.87 12.34 -50.70
C GLY A 112 -12.35 11.35 -49.65
N HIS A 113 -12.34 11.70 -48.35
CA HIS A 113 -11.78 10.86 -47.29
C HIS A 113 -12.76 10.52 -46.18
N GLN A 114 -14.07 10.64 -46.42
CA GLN A 114 -15.09 10.25 -45.46
C GLN A 114 -15.08 8.72 -45.21
N GLY A 115 -15.49 8.30 -44.01
CA GLY A 115 -15.59 6.88 -43.67
C GLY A 115 -15.26 6.55 -42.22
N PRO A 116 -15.22 5.26 -41.86
CA PRO A 116 -14.86 4.79 -40.52
C PRO A 116 -13.52 5.34 -40.03
N GLY A 117 -13.45 5.71 -38.76
CA GLY A 117 -12.23 6.13 -38.08
C GLY A 117 -12.27 5.72 -36.61
N LEU A 118 -11.09 5.60 -36.01
CA LEU A 118 -10.96 5.29 -34.59
C LEU A 118 -11.06 6.60 -33.79
N LEU A 119 -12.00 6.65 -32.86
CA LEU A 119 -12.19 7.74 -31.92
C LEU A 119 -11.40 7.45 -30.63
N ALA A 120 -10.23 8.07 -30.48
CA ALA A 120 -9.38 7.93 -29.31
C ALA A 120 -9.66 9.05 -28.30
N MET A 121 -10.25 8.71 -27.16
CA MET A 121 -10.74 9.70 -26.20
C MET A 121 -9.72 10.02 -25.12
N THR A 122 -9.45 9.10 -24.19
CA THR A 122 -8.54 9.40 -23.08
C THR A 122 -7.08 9.38 -23.50
N ARG A 123 -6.64 8.39 -24.30
CA ARG A 123 -5.22 8.17 -24.62
C ARG A 123 -4.39 8.11 -23.33
N HIS A 124 -3.07 8.25 -23.39
CA HIS A 124 -2.26 8.45 -22.18
C HIS A 124 -2.27 9.92 -21.71
N THR A 125 -3.46 10.47 -21.42
CA THR A 125 -3.61 11.80 -20.79
C THR A 125 -3.76 11.66 -19.27
N LYS A 126 -3.76 12.80 -18.55
CA LYS A 126 -4.03 12.82 -17.11
C LYS A 126 -5.28 12.01 -16.72
N ARG A 127 -6.36 12.07 -17.51
CA ARG A 127 -7.58 11.31 -17.22
C ARG A 127 -7.39 9.79 -17.23
N PHE A 128 -6.51 9.28 -18.08
CA PHE A 128 -6.20 7.85 -18.12
C PHE A 128 -5.43 7.42 -16.88
N PHE A 129 -4.41 8.19 -16.50
CA PHE A 129 -3.63 7.88 -15.29
C PHE A 129 -4.44 8.08 -14.01
N ASN A 130 -5.29 9.11 -13.91
CA ASN A 130 -6.24 9.24 -12.80
C ASN A 130 -7.24 8.08 -12.76
N GLY A 131 -7.62 7.51 -13.91
CA GLY A 131 -8.49 6.32 -13.93
C GLY A 131 -7.78 5.05 -13.45
N LEU A 132 -6.47 4.95 -13.70
CA LEU A 132 -5.64 3.84 -13.21
C LEU A 132 -5.22 4.03 -11.74
N PHE A 133 -5.02 5.27 -11.32
CA PHE A 133 -4.40 5.66 -10.05
C PHE A 133 -5.11 6.91 -9.48
N PRO A 134 -6.36 6.76 -8.99
CA PRO A 134 -7.23 7.88 -8.61
C PRO A 134 -6.65 8.77 -7.50
N ASP A 135 -5.89 8.19 -6.58
CA ASP A 135 -5.32 8.89 -5.42
C ASP A 135 -3.84 9.24 -5.59
N SER A 136 -3.32 9.06 -6.80
CA SER A 136 -1.93 9.39 -7.11
C SER A 136 -1.81 10.83 -7.64
N GLY A 137 -0.72 11.50 -7.29
CA GLY A 137 -0.36 12.78 -7.91
C GLY A 137 -0.09 12.66 -9.42
N ASP A 138 0.35 13.75 -10.06
CA ASP A 138 0.69 13.71 -11.49
C ASP A 138 2.07 13.08 -11.73
N GLY A 139 2.12 11.94 -12.42
CA GLY A 139 3.36 11.30 -12.86
C GLY A 139 3.95 11.91 -14.14
N THR A 140 5.20 11.53 -14.46
CA THR A 140 5.90 12.00 -15.67
C THR A 140 5.85 10.94 -16.76
N LEU A 141 5.21 11.28 -17.88
CA LEU A 141 5.12 10.44 -19.08
C LEU A 141 6.19 10.86 -20.08
N PHE A 142 7.03 9.92 -20.49
CA PHE A 142 8.01 10.07 -21.56
C PHE A 142 7.57 9.29 -22.79
N ASN A 143 7.87 9.83 -23.96
CA ASN A 143 7.67 9.19 -25.25
C ASN A 143 9.04 8.87 -25.85
N LEU A 144 9.27 7.59 -26.13
CA LEU A 144 10.42 7.14 -26.92
C LEU A 144 10.12 7.42 -28.39
N GLU A 145 10.94 8.25 -29.00
CA GLU A 145 10.71 8.75 -30.36
C GLU A 145 11.98 8.73 -31.21
N LEU A 146 11.79 8.60 -32.52
CA LEU A 146 12.87 8.68 -33.50
C LEU A 146 13.30 10.13 -33.74
N LEU A 147 14.52 10.31 -34.25
CA LEU A 147 14.97 11.61 -34.76
C LEU A 147 14.62 11.76 -36.23
N TYR A 148 13.83 12.80 -36.52
CA TYR A 148 13.38 13.13 -37.87
C TYR A 148 14.13 14.34 -38.41
N ASN A 149 14.75 14.21 -39.59
CA ASN A 149 15.27 15.37 -40.30
C ASN A 149 14.30 15.84 -41.38
N PRO A 150 14.10 17.17 -41.55
CA PRO A 150 13.29 17.69 -42.64
C PRO A 150 13.89 17.34 -43.99
N ASN A 151 13.05 16.89 -44.94
CA ASN A 151 13.47 16.58 -46.32
C ASN A 151 13.52 17.80 -47.25
N GLY A 152 13.29 19.01 -46.70
CA GLY A 152 13.38 20.27 -47.42
C GLY A 152 12.70 21.41 -46.66
N THR A 153 13.05 22.64 -47.03
CA THR A 153 12.50 23.88 -46.47
C THR A 153 12.29 24.93 -47.56
N THR A 154 11.43 25.91 -47.32
CA THR A 154 11.31 27.11 -48.17
C THR A 154 12.35 28.15 -47.77
N GLY A 155 13.46 28.27 -48.50
CA GLY A 155 14.41 29.38 -48.32
C GLY A 155 15.56 29.11 -47.36
N GLY A 156 16.09 27.89 -47.31
CA GLY A 156 17.28 27.56 -46.50
C GLY A 156 16.95 26.97 -45.13
N ALA A 157 17.95 26.80 -44.26
CA ALA A 157 17.82 26.03 -43.02
C ALA A 157 16.72 26.55 -42.06
N GLU A 158 16.48 27.86 -42.04
CA GLU A 158 15.44 28.51 -41.24
C GLU A 158 14.05 28.54 -41.90
N GLY A 159 13.94 28.06 -43.14
CA GLY A 159 12.71 28.06 -43.93
C GLY A 159 11.61 27.13 -43.41
N LEU A 160 10.36 27.36 -43.86
CA LEU A 160 9.24 26.46 -43.52
C LEU A 160 9.48 25.06 -44.07
N LYS A 161 9.27 24.04 -43.25
CA LYS A 161 9.42 22.63 -43.62
C LYS A 161 8.43 22.27 -44.73
N ILE A 162 8.91 21.62 -45.78
CA ILE A 162 8.11 21.14 -46.91
C ILE A 162 8.26 19.63 -47.09
N ASN A 163 7.24 19.01 -47.68
CA ASN A 163 7.20 17.59 -48.00
C ASN A 163 7.26 16.70 -46.74
N ASN A 164 7.21 15.37 -46.94
CA ASN A 164 7.26 14.38 -45.86
C ASN A 164 8.69 14.22 -45.33
N PRO A 165 9.00 14.44 -44.04
CA PRO A 165 10.32 14.29 -43.43
C PRO A 165 10.64 12.87 -42.91
N TYR A 166 10.18 11.79 -43.56
CA TYR A 166 10.33 10.41 -43.05
C TYR A 166 11.77 9.85 -43.12
N ASN A 167 12.81 10.69 -43.15
CA ASN A 167 14.16 10.16 -42.96
C ASN A 167 14.40 9.97 -41.45
N HIS A 168 14.55 8.70 -41.06
CA HIS A 168 14.92 8.28 -39.70
C HIS A 168 16.43 8.04 -39.57
N THR A 169 17.22 8.52 -40.53
CA THR A 169 18.67 8.31 -40.59
C THR A 169 19.44 9.12 -39.55
N GLY A 170 18.75 10.00 -38.81
CA GLY A 170 19.32 10.94 -37.84
C GLY A 170 19.58 10.41 -36.43
N GLY A 171 19.19 9.17 -36.11
CA GLY A 171 19.54 8.52 -34.85
C GLY A 171 18.41 7.71 -34.24
N ILE A 172 18.73 6.47 -33.86
CA ILE A 172 17.88 5.57 -33.08
C ILE A 172 18.17 5.77 -31.59
N TYR A 173 17.11 5.88 -30.78
CA TYR A 173 17.23 5.83 -29.33
C TYR A 173 16.97 4.44 -28.79
N GLU A 174 17.79 4.06 -27.83
CA GLU A 174 17.84 2.74 -27.21
C GLU A 174 18.17 2.96 -25.73
N LEU A 175 17.72 2.03 -24.87
CA LEU A 175 18.08 2.00 -23.45
C LEU A 175 19.59 1.78 -23.28
N ARG A 176 20.33 2.88 -23.19
CA ARG A 176 21.81 2.91 -23.15
C ARG A 176 22.27 4.09 -22.32
N ASP A 177 23.32 3.87 -21.55
CA ASP A 177 24.00 4.92 -20.80
C ASP A 177 24.56 6.02 -21.71
N ARG A 178 24.23 7.28 -21.38
CA ARG A 178 24.70 8.51 -22.03
C ARG A 178 25.28 9.50 -20.99
N GLY A 179 25.67 9.01 -19.82
CA GLY A 179 26.15 9.81 -18.70
C GLY A 179 25.02 10.33 -17.80
N ASP A 180 25.40 11.10 -16.78
CA ASP A 180 24.50 11.63 -15.76
C ASP A 180 23.76 12.90 -16.22
N ASP A 181 24.27 13.56 -17.26
CA ASP A 181 23.62 14.74 -17.83
C ASP A 181 22.28 14.33 -18.49
N LYS A 182 21.21 15.08 -18.21
CA LYS A 182 19.89 14.84 -18.81
C LYS A 182 19.82 15.26 -20.27
N GLU A 183 20.66 16.20 -20.72
CA GLU A 183 20.55 16.80 -22.05
C GLU A 183 20.66 15.78 -23.22
N PRO A 184 21.55 14.78 -23.19
CA PRO A 184 21.59 13.71 -24.20
C PRO A 184 20.31 12.86 -24.30
N TYR A 185 19.51 12.76 -23.23
CA TYR A 185 18.30 11.93 -23.21
C TYR A 185 17.07 12.65 -23.77
N ARG A 186 17.02 13.99 -23.66
CA ARG A 186 15.84 14.79 -24.03
C ARG A 186 15.32 14.57 -25.44
N TRP A 187 16.23 14.32 -26.37
CA TRP A 187 15.91 14.20 -27.79
C TRP A 187 15.09 12.94 -28.09
N GLY A 188 15.47 11.80 -27.49
CA GLY A 188 14.79 10.52 -27.67
C GLY A 188 13.68 10.25 -26.66
N TYR A 189 13.77 10.84 -25.46
CA TYR A 189 12.81 10.67 -24.38
C TYR A 189 12.06 11.98 -24.14
N GLN A 190 10.96 12.17 -24.87
CA GLN A 190 10.22 13.44 -24.85
C GLN A 190 9.17 13.44 -23.74
N ILE A 191 9.24 14.41 -22.82
CA ILE A 191 8.21 14.57 -21.79
C ILE A 191 6.86 14.99 -22.41
N ARG A 192 5.79 14.26 -22.06
CA ARG A 192 4.40 14.44 -22.54
C ARG A 192 3.44 14.93 -21.46
N SER A 193 3.74 14.72 -20.18
CA SER A 193 2.99 15.29 -19.03
C SER A 193 3.94 16.08 -18.14
N ALA A 194 3.42 17.05 -17.37
CA ALA A 194 4.22 17.80 -16.38
C ALA A 194 5.57 18.34 -16.93
N ARG A 195 5.59 18.85 -18.19
CA ARG A 195 6.83 19.25 -18.88
C ARG A 195 7.71 20.23 -18.11
N GLY A 196 7.11 21.13 -17.34
CA GLY A 196 7.86 22.10 -16.53
C GLY A 196 8.67 21.48 -15.39
N ARG A 197 8.39 20.23 -15.00
CA ARG A 197 9.19 19.50 -13.98
C ARG A 197 10.60 19.23 -14.47
N ASP A 198 10.73 18.92 -15.76
CA ASP A 198 12.01 18.75 -16.43
C ASP A 198 12.98 17.75 -15.74
N ASP A 199 12.39 16.76 -15.07
CA ASP A 199 13.08 15.72 -14.33
C ASP A 199 13.25 14.48 -15.20
N TYR A 200 14.50 14.08 -15.39
CA TYR A 200 14.91 12.92 -16.18
C TYR A 200 15.58 11.85 -15.32
N SER A 201 15.71 12.04 -14.01
CA SER A 201 16.48 11.19 -13.10
C SER A 201 16.18 9.70 -13.27
N ARG A 202 14.90 9.33 -13.30
CA ARG A 202 14.45 7.94 -13.49
C ARG A 202 14.75 7.40 -14.89
N ILE A 203 14.68 8.23 -15.93
CA ILE A 203 15.04 7.81 -17.30
C ILE A 203 16.54 7.62 -17.46
N VAL A 204 17.36 8.49 -16.85
CA VAL A 204 18.82 8.36 -16.80
C VAL A 204 19.18 7.05 -16.11
N ALA A 205 18.63 6.82 -14.90
CA ALA A 205 18.88 5.60 -14.13
C ALA A 205 18.48 4.35 -14.92
N LEU A 206 17.29 4.31 -15.52
CA LEU A 206 16.86 3.17 -16.34
C LEU A 206 17.82 2.88 -17.50
N ASN A 207 18.31 3.91 -18.19
CA ASN A 207 19.23 3.77 -19.31
C ASN A 207 20.62 3.28 -18.85
N GLN A 208 21.10 3.76 -17.71
CA GLN A 208 22.36 3.31 -17.09
C GLN A 208 22.25 1.85 -16.64
N THR A 209 21.20 1.52 -15.89
CA THR A 209 20.92 0.15 -15.42
C THR A 209 20.87 -0.83 -16.59
N VAL A 210 20.00 -0.60 -17.58
CA VAL A 210 19.86 -1.51 -18.72
C VAL A 210 21.10 -1.49 -19.61
N GLY A 211 21.75 -0.33 -19.77
CA GLY A 211 22.97 -0.16 -20.58
C GLY A 211 24.16 -0.94 -20.04
N ASN A 212 24.39 -0.87 -18.73
CA ASN A 212 25.65 -1.27 -18.09
C ASN A 212 25.57 -2.61 -17.34
N LEU A 213 24.43 -2.93 -16.72
CA LEU A 213 24.33 -4.08 -15.82
C LEU A 213 23.82 -5.35 -16.51
N ARG A 214 24.15 -6.53 -15.97
CA ARG A 214 23.66 -7.84 -16.45
C ARG A 214 23.31 -8.75 -15.26
N GLY A 215 22.55 -9.81 -15.51
CA GLY A 215 22.28 -10.86 -14.51
C GLY A 215 21.66 -10.32 -13.22
N VAL A 216 22.16 -10.78 -12.07
CA VAL A 216 21.65 -10.45 -10.73
C VAL A 216 21.77 -8.96 -10.40
N GLU A 217 22.86 -8.30 -10.82
CA GLU A 217 23.04 -6.86 -10.62
C GLU A 217 21.99 -6.05 -11.39
N LEU A 218 21.70 -6.47 -12.63
CA LEU A 218 20.64 -5.85 -13.43
C LEU A 218 19.28 -6.04 -12.76
N LYS A 219 18.96 -7.26 -12.31
CA LYS A 219 17.71 -7.56 -11.61
C LYS A 219 17.54 -6.68 -10.37
N THR A 220 18.55 -6.67 -9.49
CA THR A 220 18.52 -5.91 -8.23
C THR A 220 18.26 -4.42 -8.48
N SER A 221 18.94 -3.84 -9.47
CA SER A 221 18.71 -2.43 -9.82
C SER A 221 17.36 -2.19 -10.49
N LEU A 222 16.84 -3.13 -11.29
CA LEU A 222 15.55 -3.00 -11.96
C LEU A 222 14.36 -3.18 -11.00
N ASP A 223 14.44 -4.05 -10.00
CA ASP A 223 13.36 -4.29 -9.04
C ASP A 223 12.95 -2.99 -8.30
N GLU A 224 13.90 -2.08 -8.12
CA GLU A 224 13.70 -0.73 -7.56
C GLU A 224 13.21 0.32 -8.59
N LEU A 225 13.50 0.11 -9.88
CA LEU A 225 13.26 1.11 -10.93
C LEU A 225 11.98 0.89 -11.74
N ILE A 226 11.56 -0.35 -11.93
CA ILE A 226 10.45 -0.70 -12.84
C ILE A 226 9.37 -1.50 -12.13
N ASP A 227 8.16 -1.38 -12.63
CA ASP A 227 7.07 -2.29 -12.29
C ASP A 227 7.24 -3.58 -13.10
N VAL A 228 7.97 -4.56 -12.54
CA VAL A 228 8.40 -5.77 -13.25
C VAL A 228 7.22 -6.58 -13.80
N ASP A 229 6.17 -6.80 -12.99
CA ASP A 229 4.97 -7.52 -13.42
C ASP A 229 4.29 -6.79 -14.57
N GLN A 230 4.11 -5.47 -14.43
CA GLN A 230 3.51 -4.66 -15.48
C GLN A 230 4.33 -4.68 -16.78
N TRP A 231 5.66 -4.66 -16.69
CA TRP A 231 6.53 -4.77 -17.86
C TRP A 231 6.41 -6.13 -18.52
N MET A 232 6.49 -7.21 -17.75
CA MET A 232 6.43 -8.56 -18.30
C MET A 232 5.06 -8.83 -18.93
N ARG A 233 3.96 -8.37 -18.31
CA ARG A 233 2.60 -8.49 -18.86
C ARG A 233 2.42 -7.65 -20.13
N SER A 234 2.92 -6.42 -20.13
CA SER A 234 2.88 -5.54 -21.30
C SER A 234 3.63 -6.14 -22.47
N PHE A 235 4.89 -6.56 -22.26
CA PHE A 235 5.64 -7.21 -23.33
C PHE A 235 5.00 -8.51 -23.79
N ALA A 236 4.40 -9.33 -22.91
CA ALA A 236 3.69 -10.54 -23.31
C ALA A 236 2.54 -10.20 -24.27
N MET A 237 1.72 -9.22 -23.93
CA MET A 237 0.63 -8.74 -24.79
C MET A 237 1.13 -8.15 -26.11
N PHE A 238 2.19 -7.34 -26.08
CA PHE A 238 2.79 -6.74 -27.29
C PHE A 238 3.36 -7.82 -28.22
N SER A 239 3.89 -8.90 -27.66
CA SER A 239 4.40 -10.07 -28.38
C SER A 239 3.29 -10.86 -29.08
N LEU A 240 2.15 -11.00 -28.42
CA LEU A 240 0.98 -11.68 -28.95
C LEU A 240 0.33 -10.87 -30.06
N ASN A 241 0.18 -9.55 -29.87
CA ASN A 241 -0.30 -8.64 -30.89
C ASN A 241 0.55 -8.66 -32.17
N GLY A 242 1.82 -9.07 -32.10
CA GLY A 242 2.67 -9.21 -33.29
C GLY A 242 2.86 -7.88 -34.04
N ASN A 243 2.93 -6.76 -33.31
CA ASN A 243 3.22 -5.45 -33.88
C ASN A 243 4.71 -5.38 -34.23
N ASP A 244 5.03 -5.06 -35.49
CA ASP A 244 6.41 -4.90 -35.93
C ASP A 244 6.98 -3.49 -35.68
N ASP A 245 6.11 -2.51 -35.41
CA ASP A 245 6.45 -1.09 -35.34
C ASP A 245 6.42 -0.57 -33.91
N THR A 246 7.26 -1.17 -33.05
CA THR A 246 7.38 -0.82 -31.63
C THR A 246 8.73 -1.20 -31.07
N TYR A 247 9.15 -0.50 -30.01
CA TYR A 247 10.38 -0.79 -29.30
C TYR A 247 10.45 -2.25 -28.83
N GLY A 248 11.63 -2.86 -29.00
CA GLY A 248 11.83 -4.30 -28.79
C GLY A 248 11.40 -5.18 -29.98
N ARG A 249 10.95 -4.58 -31.09
CA ARG A 249 10.63 -5.28 -32.36
C ARG A 249 11.48 -4.75 -33.50
N ILE A 250 10.89 -4.40 -34.65
CA ILE A 250 11.67 -3.95 -35.81
C ILE A 250 12.11 -2.48 -35.64
N TRP A 251 11.21 -1.61 -35.13
CA TRP A 251 11.48 -0.17 -35.03
C TRP A 251 11.46 0.34 -33.58
N PRO A 252 12.48 1.10 -33.13
CA PRO A 252 12.64 1.50 -31.73
C PRO A 252 11.86 2.77 -31.36
N HIS A 253 10.52 2.73 -31.46
CA HIS A 253 9.61 3.84 -31.11
C HIS A 253 8.23 3.31 -30.69
N ASN A 254 7.18 4.13 -30.73
CA ASN A 254 5.82 3.73 -30.37
C ASN A 254 5.67 3.15 -28.94
N PHE A 255 6.52 3.67 -28.05
CA PHE A 255 6.67 3.18 -26.68
C PHE A 255 6.77 4.35 -25.71
N ARG A 256 6.15 4.22 -24.53
CA ARG A 256 6.13 5.26 -23.50
C ARG A 256 6.52 4.72 -22.14
N PHE A 257 7.14 5.58 -21.35
CA PHE A 257 7.54 5.32 -19.97
C PHE A 257 6.76 6.26 -19.06
N TYR A 258 6.13 5.75 -18.01
CA TYR A 258 5.43 6.57 -17.02
C TYR A 258 6.07 6.36 -15.66
N VAL A 259 6.62 7.42 -15.07
CA VAL A 259 7.10 7.41 -13.70
C VAL A 259 5.89 7.60 -12.78
N ARG A 260 5.48 6.52 -12.10
CA ARG A 260 4.34 6.53 -11.19
C ARG A 260 4.70 7.30 -9.92
N PRO A 261 3.87 8.25 -9.45
CA PRO A 261 4.29 9.13 -8.37
C PRO A 261 4.31 8.46 -6.99
N THR A 262 3.50 7.41 -6.79
CA THR A 262 3.35 6.74 -5.48
C THR A 262 4.61 6.01 -5.03
N ASP A 263 5.32 5.37 -5.96
CA ASP A 263 6.50 4.54 -5.67
C ASP A 263 7.69 4.83 -6.59
N GLN A 264 7.55 5.82 -7.48
CA GLN A 264 8.58 6.23 -8.45
C GLN A 264 9.00 5.12 -9.45
N LYS A 265 8.26 4.01 -9.51
CA LYS A 265 8.52 2.94 -10.47
C LYS A 265 8.08 3.35 -11.86
N ILE A 266 8.84 2.90 -12.86
CA ILE A 266 8.58 3.16 -14.27
C ILE A 266 7.66 2.07 -14.81
N MET A 267 6.53 2.46 -15.38
CA MET A 267 5.62 1.61 -16.15
C MET A 267 5.80 1.85 -17.65
N ILE A 268 5.36 0.89 -18.47
CA ILE A 268 5.45 0.99 -19.94
C ILE A 268 4.10 0.91 -20.62
N PHE A 269 3.96 1.64 -21.72
CA PHE A 269 2.75 1.64 -22.53
C PHE A 269 3.08 1.70 -24.01
N GLN A 270 2.51 0.78 -24.78
CA GLN A 270 2.56 0.84 -26.24
C GLN A 270 1.49 1.80 -26.76
N TRP A 271 1.79 2.53 -27.83
CA TRP A 271 0.83 3.33 -28.57
C TRP A 271 1.04 3.13 -30.07
N ASP A 272 0.10 3.61 -30.89
CA ASP A 272 0.13 3.44 -32.36
C ASP A 272 0.16 1.95 -32.76
N LEU A 273 -1.00 1.29 -32.57
CA LEU A 273 -1.16 -0.15 -32.78
C LEU A 273 -1.71 -0.49 -34.17
N ASP A 274 -1.63 0.43 -35.13
CA ASP A 274 -2.12 0.24 -36.50
C ASP A 274 -1.38 -0.87 -37.25
N ARG A 275 -0.14 -1.15 -36.86
CA ARG A 275 0.69 -2.26 -37.36
C ARG A 275 0.61 -3.55 -36.53
N ALA A 276 -0.37 -3.69 -35.66
CA ALA A 276 -0.67 -4.96 -35.00
C ALA A 276 -1.03 -6.06 -36.04
N PHE A 277 -0.70 -7.30 -35.67
CA PHE A 277 -0.90 -8.53 -36.46
C PHE A 277 -0.11 -8.58 -37.77
N ASN A 278 1.04 -7.91 -37.84
CA ASN A 278 1.90 -7.86 -39.05
C ASN A 278 3.06 -8.86 -39.01
N LEU A 279 3.60 -9.16 -37.83
CA LEU A 279 4.63 -10.20 -37.69
C LEU A 279 4.04 -11.59 -37.97
N SER A 280 4.86 -12.49 -38.51
CA SER A 280 4.48 -13.91 -38.66
C SER A 280 3.94 -14.49 -37.35
N THR A 281 2.96 -15.40 -37.44
CA THR A 281 2.45 -16.13 -36.27
C THR A 281 3.54 -16.95 -35.56
N SER A 282 4.66 -17.22 -36.25
CA SER A 282 5.85 -17.90 -35.73
C SER A 282 6.99 -16.98 -35.24
N ALA A 283 6.82 -15.66 -35.29
CA ALA A 283 7.88 -14.73 -34.87
C ALA A 283 8.27 -14.91 -33.39
N SER A 284 9.50 -14.60 -33.01
CA SER A 284 9.92 -14.71 -31.60
C SER A 284 9.01 -13.88 -30.68
N VAL A 285 8.59 -14.45 -29.54
CA VAL A 285 7.90 -13.69 -28.49
C VAL A 285 8.88 -12.83 -27.69
N THR A 286 10.16 -13.21 -27.61
CA THR A 286 11.16 -12.42 -26.88
C THR A 286 11.47 -11.12 -27.62
N PRO A 287 11.37 -9.95 -26.97
CA PRO A 287 11.81 -8.68 -27.54
C PRO A 287 13.30 -8.65 -27.89
N GLY A 288 13.68 -7.86 -28.88
CA GLY A 288 15.06 -7.61 -29.31
C GLY A 288 15.74 -6.46 -28.54
N ASN A 289 16.82 -5.92 -29.11
CA ASN A 289 17.58 -4.76 -28.60
C ASN A 289 18.07 -4.91 -27.15
N ASN A 290 18.41 -3.82 -26.46
CA ASN A 290 18.95 -3.91 -25.09
C ASN A 290 17.92 -4.43 -24.09
N ILE A 291 16.62 -4.27 -24.38
CA ILE A 291 15.56 -4.80 -23.53
C ILE A 291 15.52 -6.33 -23.47
N SER A 292 16.08 -7.04 -24.47
CA SER A 292 16.24 -8.50 -24.45
C SER A 292 16.98 -9.03 -23.21
N ARG A 293 17.81 -8.20 -22.58
CA ARG A 293 18.56 -8.52 -21.35
C ARG A 293 17.66 -8.85 -20.17
N LEU A 294 16.50 -8.20 -20.06
CA LEU A 294 15.52 -8.47 -19.00
C LEU A 294 14.99 -9.90 -19.09
N PHE A 295 14.78 -10.39 -20.32
CA PHE A 295 14.26 -11.75 -20.56
C PHE A 295 15.32 -12.84 -20.44
N SER A 296 16.57 -12.45 -20.13
CA SER A 296 17.65 -13.37 -19.75
C SER A 296 17.76 -13.53 -18.24
N ILE A 297 17.05 -12.71 -17.44
CA ILE A 297 16.90 -12.89 -16.00
C ILE A 297 15.89 -14.02 -15.78
N PRO A 298 16.27 -15.14 -15.14
CA PRO A 298 15.39 -16.31 -15.00
C PRO A 298 14.00 -15.99 -14.42
N GLU A 299 13.96 -15.15 -13.38
CA GLU A 299 12.75 -14.76 -12.66
C GLU A 299 11.81 -13.93 -13.55
N TYR A 300 12.35 -12.98 -14.30
CA TYR A 300 11.57 -12.17 -15.24
C TYR A 300 11.11 -13.01 -16.44
N ARG A 301 11.97 -13.92 -16.93
CA ARG A 301 11.62 -14.84 -18.02
C ARG A 301 10.47 -15.76 -17.62
N ARG A 302 10.51 -16.28 -16.39
CA ARG A 302 9.43 -17.07 -15.81
C ARG A 302 8.14 -16.26 -15.77
N LEU A 303 8.17 -15.06 -15.19
CA LEU A 303 6.99 -14.21 -15.06
C LEU A 303 6.37 -13.86 -16.43
N PHE A 304 7.23 -13.51 -17.41
CA PHE A 304 6.83 -13.29 -18.80
C PHE A 304 6.15 -14.52 -19.43
N ASN A 305 6.70 -15.72 -19.23
CA ASN A 305 6.10 -16.95 -19.73
C ASN A 305 4.74 -17.24 -19.06
N GLY A 306 4.63 -17.00 -17.74
CA GLY A 306 3.37 -17.10 -17.01
C GLY A 306 2.29 -16.17 -17.55
N HIS A 307 2.64 -14.92 -17.87
CA HIS A 307 1.71 -14.00 -18.53
C HIS A 307 1.37 -14.43 -19.96
N LEU A 308 2.32 -14.97 -20.73
CA LEU A 308 2.02 -15.51 -22.07
C LEU A 308 0.99 -16.65 -21.99
N LEU A 309 1.14 -17.56 -21.03
CA LEU A 309 0.19 -18.64 -20.75
C LEU A 309 -1.19 -18.07 -20.40
N ASP A 310 -1.25 -17.20 -19.38
CA ASP A 310 -2.49 -16.58 -18.93
C ASP A 310 -3.21 -15.83 -20.05
N LEU A 311 -2.49 -15.00 -20.81
CA LEU A 311 -3.07 -14.23 -21.89
C LEU A 311 -3.54 -15.11 -23.04
N ALA A 312 -2.80 -16.16 -23.42
CA ALA A 312 -3.23 -17.09 -24.47
C ALA A 312 -4.51 -17.83 -24.06
N GLU A 313 -4.69 -18.17 -22.78
CA GLU A 313 -5.87 -18.87 -22.28
C GLU A 313 -7.07 -17.96 -22.07
N THR A 314 -6.87 -16.69 -21.72
CA THR A 314 -7.95 -15.78 -21.28
C THR A 314 -8.34 -14.72 -22.29
N THR A 315 -7.38 -14.21 -23.05
CA THR A 315 -7.51 -12.93 -23.78
C THR A 315 -7.21 -13.09 -25.26
N PHE A 316 -6.07 -13.69 -25.61
CA PHE A 316 -5.57 -13.84 -26.96
C PHE A 316 -5.88 -15.23 -27.53
N ASN A 317 -7.17 -15.57 -27.62
CA ASN A 317 -7.65 -16.82 -28.22
C ASN A 317 -8.87 -16.58 -29.13
N SER A 318 -9.16 -17.58 -29.97
CA SER A 318 -10.26 -17.51 -30.93
C SER A 318 -11.63 -17.33 -30.27
N THR A 319 -11.88 -17.98 -29.14
CA THR A 319 -13.13 -17.89 -28.39
C THR A 319 -13.40 -16.45 -27.96
N TYR A 320 -12.42 -15.79 -27.33
CA TYR A 320 -12.58 -14.42 -26.87
C TYR A 320 -12.65 -13.42 -28.03
N VAL A 321 -11.78 -13.53 -29.03
CA VAL A 321 -11.66 -12.51 -30.09
C VAL A 321 -12.81 -12.54 -31.10
N THR A 322 -13.45 -13.69 -31.30
CA THR A 322 -14.50 -13.88 -32.33
C THR A 322 -15.68 -12.91 -32.22
N PRO A 323 -16.36 -12.77 -31.07
CA PRO A 323 -17.48 -11.83 -30.96
C PRO A 323 -17.06 -10.38 -31.23
N TRP A 324 -15.91 -9.95 -30.71
CA TRP A 324 -15.40 -8.58 -30.89
C TRP A 324 -15.00 -8.28 -32.33
N ALA A 325 -14.27 -9.19 -32.98
CA ALA A 325 -13.89 -9.04 -34.38
C ALA A 325 -15.12 -8.97 -35.29
N SER A 326 -16.16 -9.78 -35.00
CA SER A 326 -17.42 -9.77 -35.75
C SER A 326 -18.18 -8.46 -35.56
N HIS A 327 -18.32 -8.00 -34.32
CA HIS A 327 -19.00 -6.76 -33.98
C HIS A 327 -18.33 -5.54 -34.64
N LEU A 328 -17.00 -5.40 -34.49
CA LEU A 328 -16.26 -4.28 -35.09
C LEU A 328 -16.27 -4.33 -36.62
N SER A 329 -16.22 -5.52 -37.23
CA SER A 329 -16.35 -5.68 -38.68
C SER A 329 -17.72 -5.21 -39.17
N MET A 330 -18.78 -5.53 -38.44
CA MET A 330 -20.15 -5.09 -38.76
C MET A 330 -20.28 -3.56 -38.71
N LEU A 331 -19.73 -2.91 -37.68
CA LEU A 331 -19.82 -1.45 -37.52
C LEU A 331 -18.99 -0.67 -38.55
N THR A 332 -17.82 -1.19 -38.89
CA THR A 332 -16.83 -0.44 -39.68
C THR A 332 -16.74 -0.90 -41.14
N GLY A 333 -17.36 -2.02 -41.50
CA GLY A 333 -17.16 -2.68 -42.80
C GLY A 333 -15.73 -3.20 -43.02
N SER A 334 -14.90 -3.23 -41.96
CA SER A 334 -13.52 -3.74 -42.03
C SER A 334 -13.47 -5.26 -41.99
N GLY A 335 -12.42 -5.85 -42.54
CA GLY A 335 -12.21 -7.31 -42.60
C GLY A 335 -11.62 -7.94 -41.31
N LEU A 336 -11.99 -7.46 -40.11
CA LEU A 336 -11.36 -7.89 -38.86
C LEU A 336 -11.64 -9.35 -38.49
N THR A 337 -12.74 -9.94 -38.99
CA THR A 337 -13.03 -11.38 -38.82
C THR A 337 -11.94 -12.30 -39.38
N GLY A 338 -11.12 -11.80 -40.33
CA GLY A 338 -9.96 -12.51 -40.86
C GLY A 338 -8.81 -12.68 -39.86
N LEU A 339 -8.77 -11.87 -38.79
CA LEU A 339 -7.70 -11.95 -37.77
C LEU A 339 -7.88 -13.09 -36.78
N ARG A 340 -9.04 -13.75 -36.75
CA ARG A 340 -9.31 -14.89 -35.85
C ARG A 340 -8.31 -16.04 -36.05
N GLY A 341 -7.98 -16.35 -37.31
CA GLY A 341 -6.99 -17.38 -37.65
C GLY A 341 -5.60 -17.01 -37.16
N TYR A 342 -5.18 -15.76 -37.37
CA TYR A 342 -3.92 -15.24 -36.85
C TYR A 342 -3.82 -15.41 -35.33
N VAL A 343 -4.84 -14.97 -34.59
CA VAL A 343 -4.88 -15.04 -33.11
C VAL A 343 -4.74 -16.49 -32.65
N GLN A 344 -5.51 -17.41 -33.25
CA GLN A 344 -5.47 -18.83 -32.90
C GLN A 344 -4.09 -19.45 -33.19
N ASP A 345 -3.56 -19.23 -34.38
CA ASP A 345 -2.28 -19.81 -34.80
C ASP A 345 -1.13 -19.27 -33.95
N ARG A 346 -1.13 -17.96 -33.68
CA ARG A 346 -0.14 -17.31 -32.84
C ARG A 346 -0.18 -17.82 -31.41
N ALA A 347 -1.37 -17.91 -30.80
CA ALA A 347 -1.54 -18.47 -29.45
C ALA A 347 -1.03 -19.91 -29.39
N ASN A 348 -1.36 -20.74 -30.38
CA ASN A 348 -0.90 -22.12 -30.47
C ASN A 348 0.63 -22.22 -30.58
N VAL A 349 1.29 -21.34 -31.34
CA VAL A 349 2.76 -21.31 -31.39
C VAL A 349 3.35 -20.89 -30.05
N VAL A 350 2.79 -19.86 -29.40
CA VAL A 350 3.24 -19.40 -28.09
C VAL A 350 3.15 -20.53 -27.07
N LEU A 351 2.00 -21.19 -26.96
CA LEU A 351 1.78 -22.29 -26.01
C LEU A 351 2.78 -23.44 -26.21
N ARG A 352 3.12 -23.78 -27.46
CA ARG A 352 4.14 -24.80 -27.78
C ARG A 352 5.57 -24.36 -27.48
N SER A 353 5.81 -23.05 -27.34
CA SER A 353 7.14 -22.49 -27.03
C SER A 353 7.41 -22.34 -25.53
N LEU A 354 6.39 -22.55 -24.68
CA LEU A 354 6.53 -22.47 -23.23
C LEU A 354 7.34 -23.67 -22.69
N PRO A 355 8.03 -23.51 -21.55
CA PRO A 355 8.72 -24.62 -20.88
C PRO A 355 7.76 -25.78 -20.58
N ALA A 356 8.28 -27.01 -20.60
CA ALA A 356 7.52 -28.19 -20.24
C ALA A 356 6.96 -28.07 -18.81
N ALA A 357 5.73 -28.57 -18.61
CA ALA A 357 5.09 -28.59 -17.30
C ALA A 357 5.87 -29.48 -16.32
N ILE A 358 6.00 -29.00 -15.09
CA ILE A 358 6.59 -29.74 -13.96
C ILE A 358 5.59 -29.74 -12.79
N PRO A 359 5.62 -30.75 -11.90
CA PRO A 359 4.78 -30.74 -10.71
C PRO A 359 5.17 -29.60 -9.77
N PHE A 360 4.19 -29.11 -9.01
CA PHE A 360 4.43 -28.31 -7.82
C PHE A 360 4.87 -29.24 -6.69
N ALA A 361 6.02 -28.98 -6.06
CA ALA A 361 6.57 -29.84 -5.02
C ALA A 361 7.48 -29.08 -4.05
N ILE A 362 7.51 -29.49 -2.79
CA ILE A 362 8.51 -29.11 -1.79
C ILE A 362 9.77 -29.94 -2.02
N THR A 363 10.92 -29.27 -2.13
CA THR A 363 12.23 -29.93 -2.34
C THR A 363 13.13 -29.86 -1.11
N THR A 364 12.81 -29.02 -0.12
CA THR A 364 13.49 -29.03 1.18
C THR A 364 13.45 -30.45 1.77
N ASN A 365 14.61 -30.94 2.21
CA ASN A 365 14.79 -32.31 2.71
C ASN A 365 14.25 -33.40 1.76
N GLY A 366 14.28 -33.15 0.44
CA GLY A 366 13.73 -34.08 -0.56
C GLY A 366 12.21 -34.26 -0.48
N GLY A 367 11.50 -33.30 0.11
CA GLY A 367 10.05 -33.34 0.34
C GLY A 367 9.62 -34.16 1.56
N GLY A 368 10.57 -34.72 2.32
CA GLY A 368 10.28 -35.50 3.52
C GLY A 368 10.29 -34.66 4.80
N ASP A 369 9.50 -35.07 5.78
CA ASP A 369 9.46 -34.48 7.12
C ASP A 369 10.85 -34.38 7.78
N PHE A 370 11.06 -33.34 8.58
CA PHE A 370 12.34 -33.14 9.27
C PHE A 370 12.18 -32.37 10.59
N SER A 371 13.30 -32.16 11.28
CA SER A 371 13.35 -31.41 12.54
C SER A 371 14.45 -30.36 12.51
N ILE A 372 14.20 -29.21 13.13
CA ILE A 372 15.17 -28.12 13.28
C ILE A 372 15.05 -27.50 14.66
N ALA A 373 16.13 -26.94 15.20
CA ALA A 373 16.12 -26.18 16.45
C ALA A 373 16.00 -24.68 16.16
N ASN A 374 14.96 -24.28 15.41
CA ASN A 374 14.73 -22.89 15.00
C ASN A 374 13.23 -22.63 14.79
N THR A 375 12.79 -21.41 15.06
CA THR A 375 11.42 -20.91 14.86
C THR A 375 11.11 -20.54 13.42
N VAL A 376 12.12 -20.48 12.55
CA VAL A 376 11.94 -20.23 11.11
C VAL A 376 12.61 -21.32 10.29
N SER A 377 11.89 -21.82 9.28
CA SER A 377 12.42 -22.69 8.22
C SER A 377 12.30 -22.00 6.87
N ASN A 378 13.38 -22.00 6.10
CA ASN A 378 13.36 -21.57 4.70
C ASN A 378 12.97 -22.78 3.82
N LEU A 379 11.69 -22.86 3.47
CA LEU A 379 11.19 -23.86 2.54
C LEU A 379 11.59 -23.51 1.11
N ALA A 380 11.96 -24.53 0.36
CA ALA A 380 12.25 -24.46 -1.06
C ALA A 380 11.43 -25.53 -1.78
N GLY A 381 11.13 -25.26 -3.04
CA GLY A 381 10.43 -26.21 -3.89
C GLY A 381 10.46 -25.79 -5.35
N ASP A 382 9.77 -26.58 -6.17
CA ASP A 382 9.62 -26.35 -7.59
C ASP A 382 8.16 -26.09 -7.96
N GLY A 383 7.95 -25.32 -9.02
CA GLY A 383 6.63 -24.99 -9.56
C GLY A 383 6.70 -24.52 -11.01
N TRP A 384 5.78 -25.02 -11.84
CA TRP A 384 5.69 -24.61 -13.25
C TRP A 384 5.19 -23.16 -13.40
N ILE A 385 5.35 -22.57 -14.58
CA ILE A 385 5.11 -21.13 -14.88
C ILE A 385 3.67 -20.66 -14.63
N ASP A 386 2.74 -21.58 -14.40
CA ASP A 386 1.37 -21.31 -14.02
C ASP A 386 1.23 -20.95 -12.53
N VAL A 387 2.22 -21.26 -11.69
CA VAL A 387 2.27 -20.82 -10.29
C VAL A 387 2.62 -19.32 -10.20
N HIS A 388 1.65 -18.52 -9.76
CA HIS A 388 1.79 -17.08 -9.52
C HIS A 388 1.96 -16.77 -8.03
N THR A 389 1.12 -17.34 -7.17
CA THR A 389 1.18 -17.19 -5.71
C THR A 389 1.16 -18.54 -5.02
N ILE A 390 1.63 -18.58 -3.77
CA ILE A 390 1.56 -19.73 -2.88
C ILE A 390 0.99 -19.24 -1.55
N GLU A 391 0.12 -20.06 -0.95
CA GLU A 391 -0.39 -19.89 0.41
C GLU A 391 0.23 -20.96 1.32
N ILE A 392 0.63 -20.58 2.54
CA ILE A 392 1.04 -21.49 3.62
C ILE A 392 -0.11 -21.59 4.62
N ASN A 393 -0.68 -22.78 4.79
CA ASN A 393 -1.83 -23.00 5.68
C ASN A 393 -3.01 -22.01 5.45
N GLY A 394 -3.21 -21.63 4.18
CA GLY A 394 -4.25 -20.69 3.76
C GLY A 394 -3.86 -19.21 3.82
N GLN A 395 -2.65 -18.87 4.30
CA GLN A 395 -2.15 -17.49 4.36
C GLN A 395 -1.18 -17.19 3.21
N PRO A 396 -1.23 -16.00 2.58
CA PRO A 396 -0.30 -15.65 1.50
C PRO A 396 1.18 -15.73 1.92
N ALA A 397 2.01 -16.34 1.07
CA ALA A 397 3.44 -16.47 1.28
C ALA A 397 4.24 -15.42 0.47
N ILE A 398 5.36 -14.95 1.02
CA ILE A 398 6.34 -14.16 0.25
C ILE A 398 7.24 -15.12 -0.52
N LEU A 399 7.16 -15.06 -1.85
CA LEU A 399 7.90 -15.95 -2.73
C LEU A 399 9.15 -15.30 -3.31
N ASN A 400 10.27 -15.98 -3.14
CA ASN A 400 11.52 -15.68 -3.79
C ASN A 400 11.83 -16.76 -4.82
N TRP A 401 11.58 -16.47 -6.10
CA TRP A 401 12.01 -17.35 -7.19
C TRP A 401 13.52 -17.26 -7.35
N THR A 402 14.21 -18.40 -7.38
CA THR A 402 15.67 -18.46 -7.52
C THR A 402 16.12 -18.79 -8.94
N ASP A 403 15.22 -19.33 -9.77
CA ASP A 403 15.42 -19.55 -11.18
C ASP A 403 14.06 -19.64 -11.93
N ALA A 404 14.02 -20.35 -13.06
CA ALA A 404 12.82 -20.48 -13.89
C ALA A 404 11.68 -21.29 -13.23
N ASN A 405 11.98 -22.11 -12.23
CA ASN A 405 11.03 -23.03 -11.64
C ASN A 405 11.21 -23.32 -10.14
N SER A 406 12.30 -22.90 -9.51
CA SER A 406 12.51 -23.08 -8.07
C SER A 406 12.13 -21.82 -7.28
N TRP A 407 11.41 -22.03 -6.18
CA TRP A 407 10.95 -21.00 -5.26
C TRP A 407 11.49 -21.24 -3.85
N LYS A 408 11.56 -20.17 -3.07
CA LYS A 408 11.82 -20.18 -1.62
C LYS A 408 10.82 -19.31 -0.89
N THR A 409 10.44 -19.74 0.31
CA THR A 409 9.61 -18.98 1.25
C THR A 409 10.00 -19.31 2.67
N ASP A 410 9.86 -18.34 3.57
CA ASP A 410 10.01 -18.59 4.99
C ASP A 410 8.71 -19.16 5.57
N THR A 411 8.84 -19.96 6.62
CA THR A 411 7.73 -20.55 7.37
C THR A 411 8.07 -20.49 8.85
N HIS A 412 7.13 -19.97 9.64
CA HIS A 412 7.26 -19.83 11.08
C HIS A 412 6.75 -21.09 11.79
N LEU A 413 7.48 -21.55 12.80
CA LEU A 413 7.28 -22.84 13.46
C LEU A 413 7.16 -22.66 14.98
N ALA A 414 6.01 -23.03 15.53
CA ALA A 414 5.85 -23.17 16.97
C ALA A 414 6.64 -24.40 17.48
N PRO A 415 7.01 -24.47 18.77
CA PRO A 415 7.63 -25.67 19.33
C PRO A 415 6.81 -26.95 19.09
N GLY A 416 7.48 -28.03 18.72
CA GLY A 416 6.85 -29.30 18.37
C GLY A 416 6.58 -29.46 16.87
N ALA A 417 5.68 -30.36 16.51
CA ALA A 417 5.37 -30.71 15.12
C ALA A 417 4.44 -29.67 14.48
N ASN A 418 4.87 -29.08 13.37
CA ASN A 418 4.08 -28.14 12.58
C ASN A 418 3.70 -28.80 11.26
N ALA A 419 2.40 -28.96 11.00
CA ALA A 419 1.89 -29.41 9.71
C ALA A 419 1.78 -28.20 8.77
N ILE A 420 2.58 -28.22 7.70
CA ILE A 420 2.64 -27.14 6.72
C ILE A 420 2.03 -27.61 5.42
N THR A 421 1.00 -26.92 4.94
CA THR A 421 0.36 -27.16 3.64
C THR A 421 0.58 -25.96 2.74
N LEU A 422 1.18 -26.19 1.58
CA LEU A 422 1.35 -25.20 0.53
C LEU A 422 0.28 -25.36 -0.54
N THR A 423 -0.33 -24.26 -0.95
CA THR A 423 -1.31 -24.22 -2.06
C THR A 423 -0.87 -23.19 -3.09
N ALA A 424 -0.56 -23.65 -4.30
CA ALA A 424 -0.14 -22.82 -5.42
C ALA A 424 -1.33 -22.39 -6.29
N ARG A 425 -1.40 -21.11 -6.65
CA ARG A 425 -2.46 -20.54 -7.50
C ARG A 425 -1.89 -19.82 -8.71
N ASN A 426 -2.65 -19.80 -9.81
CA ASN A 426 -2.32 -19.03 -11.02
C ASN A 426 -2.84 -17.59 -10.98
N PHE A 427 -2.58 -16.83 -12.04
CA PHE A 427 -3.04 -15.43 -12.21
C PHE A 427 -4.57 -15.24 -12.11
N ARG A 428 -5.36 -16.32 -12.16
CA ARG A 428 -6.83 -16.31 -12.03
C ARG A 428 -7.30 -16.76 -10.65
N GLY A 429 -6.38 -16.98 -9.69
CA GLY A 429 -6.68 -17.49 -8.36
C GLY A 429 -7.05 -18.98 -8.32
N THR A 430 -6.94 -19.70 -9.44
CA THR A 430 -7.24 -21.14 -9.51
C THR A 430 -6.07 -21.93 -8.94
N ILE A 431 -6.35 -22.95 -8.13
CA ILE A 431 -5.33 -23.86 -7.59
C ILE A 431 -4.72 -24.66 -8.73
N VAL A 432 -3.39 -24.65 -8.84
CA VAL A 432 -2.60 -25.39 -9.83
C VAL A 432 -1.66 -26.41 -9.21
N GLY A 433 -1.46 -26.37 -7.89
CA GLY A 433 -0.67 -27.34 -7.17
C GLY A 433 -0.87 -27.24 -5.67
N SER A 434 -0.56 -28.32 -4.95
CA SER A 434 -0.48 -28.33 -3.50
C SER A 434 0.50 -29.40 -3.04
N ASP A 435 1.18 -29.14 -1.93
CA ASP A 435 2.07 -30.10 -1.29
C ASP A 435 2.13 -29.83 0.22
N SER A 436 2.59 -30.79 1.02
CA SER A 436 2.60 -30.69 2.48
C SER A 436 3.82 -31.34 3.11
N ILE A 437 4.28 -30.79 4.24
CA ILE A 437 5.42 -31.29 5.00
C ILE A 437 5.20 -31.08 6.50
N ILE A 438 5.68 -31.99 7.34
CA ILE A 438 5.73 -31.79 8.79
C ILE A 438 7.15 -31.37 9.18
N ILE A 439 7.25 -30.22 9.85
CA ILE A 439 8.53 -29.71 10.38
C ILE A 439 8.43 -29.65 11.90
N THR A 440 9.28 -30.41 12.58
CA THR A 440 9.33 -30.40 14.05
C THR A 440 10.36 -29.37 14.53
N ASN A 441 9.90 -28.30 15.16
CA ASN A 441 10.78 -27.36 15.85
C ASN A 441 11.14 -27.93 17.23
N THR A 442 12.42 -28.19 17.46
CA THR A 442 12.96 -28.71 18.72
C THR A 442 13.53 -27.64 19.63
N SER A 443 13.47 -26.36 19.23
CA SER A 443 13.79 -25.24 20.12
C SER A 443 12.70 -25.04 21.18
N GLY A 444 13.04 -24.37 22.28
CA GLY A 444 12.11 -23.99 23.34
C GLY A 444 11.54 -22.58 23.18
N THR A 445 11.66 -21.97 21.99
CA THR A 445 11.24 -20.60 21.70
C THR A 445 9.84 -20.61 21.09
N ASP A 446 8.90 -19.89 21.72
CA ASP A 446 7.52 -19.78 21.23
C ASP A 446 7.43 -18.70 20.12
N LEU A 447 6.39 -18.76 19.28
CA LEU A 447 6.07 -17.67 18.35
C LEU A 447 5.23 -16.61 19.07
N ALA A 448 5.35 -15.35 18.66
CA ALA A 448 4.51 -14.27 19.17
C ALA A 448 3.02 -14.54 18.93
N SER A 449 2.22 -14.40 19.98
CA SER A 449 0.76 -14.59 19.96
C SER A 449 0.09 -13.74 21.05
N ALA A 450 -1.24 -13.63 20.99
CA ALA A 450 -2.05 -12.95 22.01
C ALA A 450 -1.88 -13.51 23.43
N SER A 451 -1.35 -14.73 23.59
CA SER A 451 -1.15 -15.35 24.92
C SER A 451 0.21 -15.04 25.56
N ASN A 452 1.19 -14.54 24.79
CA ASN A 452 2.56 -14.33 25.29
C ASN A 452 3.15 -12.95 24.94
N SER A 453 2.51 -12.19 24.05
CA SER A 453 3.00 -10.93 23.53
C SER A 453 1.93 -9.86 23.70
N VAL A 454 2.28 -8.70 24.23
CA VAL A 454 1.33 -7.62 24.53
C VAL A 454 1.91 -6.25 24.21
N ILE A 455 1.07 -5.33 23.72
CA ILE A 455 1.39 -3.89 23.76
C ILE A 455 1.23 -3.43 25.20
N THR A 456 2.28 -2.82 25.77
CA THR A 456 2.31 -2.35 27.16
C THR A 456 2.18 -0.85 27.30
N GLU A 457 2.64 -0.10 26.29
CA GLU A 457 2.68 1.35 26.34
C GLU A 457 2.56 1.94 24.93
N ILE A 458 1.81 3.04 24.82
CA ILE A 458 1.66 3.83 23.60
C ILE A 458 1.80 5.30 24.00
N HIS A 459 2.71 6.05 23.40
CA HIS A 459 2.89 7.47 23.73
C HIS A 459 2.51 8.34 22.52
N TYR A 460 1.34 8.99 22.62
CA TYR A 460 0.72 9.85 21.61
C TYR A 460 -0.17 10.91 22.31
N PRO A 461 -0.10 12.20 21.95
CA PRO A 461 1.11 12.92 21.59
C PRO A 461 2.02 13.17 22.81
N PRO A 462 3.35 13.03 22.65
CA PRO A 462 4.32 13.52 23.62
C PRO A 462 4.32 15.03 23.79
N THR A 463 4.94 15.54 24.87
CA THR A 463 5.13 16.98 25.06
C THR A 463 5.92 17.62 23.92
N ASP A 464 5.65 18.90 23.67
CA ASP A 464 6.40 19.72 22.73
C ASP A 464 7.92 19.65 22.97
N PRO A 465 8.74 19.75 21.90
CA PRO A 465 10.20 19.78 22.02
C PRO A 465 10.68 20.91 22.94
N ASN A 466 11.58 20.58 23.87
CA ASN A 466 12.28 21.57 24.67
C ASN A 466 13.37 22.28 23.85
N GLN A 467 13.96 23.36 24.39
CA GLN A 467 14.95 24.15 23.65
C GLN A 467 16.20 23.36 23.23
N ALA A 468 16.62 22.35 24.00
CA ALA A 468 17.77 21.53 23.65
C ALA A 468 17.46 20.60 22.47
N GLU A 469 16.25 20.03 22.43
CA GLU A 469 15.75 19.19 21.33
C GLU A 469 15.60 20.00 20.03
N ILE A 470 15.04 21.22 20.13
CA ILE A 470 14.95 22.15 18.99
C ILE A 470 16.34 22.49 18.45
N ASN A 471 17.30 22.75 19.34
CA ASN A 471 18.69 23.03 18.93
C ASN A 471 19.36 21.81 18.28
N ALA A 472 18.93 20.59 18.61
CA ALA A 472 19.39 19.35 17.98
C ALA A 472 18.69 19.04 16.64
N GLY A 473 17.68 19.82 16.26
CA GLY A 473 16.95 19.72 15.00
C GLY A 473 15.60 19.00 15.09
N PHE A 474 15.15 18.63 16.29
CA PHE A 474 13.85 18.01 16.53
C PHE A 474 12.82 19.10 16.85
N ILE A 475 11.82 19.26 15.98
CA ILE A 475 10.93 20.43 15.99
C ILE A 475 9.45 20.04 16.12
N ASN A 476 9.14 18.75 16.12
CA ASN A 476 7.78 18.25 16.25
C ASN A 476 7.67 17.19 17.35
N SER A 477 6.62 17.22 18.16
CA SER A 477 6.33 16.24 19.22
C SER A 477 6.15 14.83 18.66
N ASP A 478 5.59 14.69 17.45
CA ASP A 478 5.40 13.40 16.77
C ASP A 478 6.72 12.62 16.59
N GLU A 479 7.87 13.31 16.59
CA GLU A 479 9.20 12.67 16.47
C GLU A 479 9.55 11.81 17.70
N PHE A 480 8.81 11.95 18.81
CA PHE A 480 9.07 11.29 20.08
C PHE A 480 8.05 10.21 20.44
N GLU A 481 7.10 9.91 19.56
CA GLU A 481 6.09 8.88 19.76
C GLU A 481 6.70 7.47 19.71
N PHE A 482 6.09 6.54 20.44
CA PHE A 482 6.52 5.16 20.45
C PHE A 482 5.41 4.18 20.82
N VAL A 483 5.64 2.92 20.46
CA VAL A 483 4.89 1.76 20.91
C VAL A 483 5.85 0.79 21.58
N GLU A 484 5.46 0.28 22.75
CA GLU A 484 6.20 -0.75 23.46
C GLU A 484 5.47 -2.09 23.44
N VAL A 485 6.22 -3.15 23.13
CA VAL A 485 5.76 -4.54 23.14
C VAL A 485 6.57 -5.36 24.13
N THR A 486 5.89 -6.20 24.91
CA THR A 486 6.49 -7.01 25.97
C THR A 486 6.19 -8.50 25.81
N ASN A 487 7.20 -9.34 26.03
CA ASN A 487 7.01 -10.78 26.24
C ASN A 487 6.64 -11.04 27.71
N ILE A 488 5.37 -11.39 27.95
CA ILE A 488 4.84 -11.69 29.29
C ILE A 488 4.97 -13.16 29.70
N SER A 489 5.54 -14.00 28.84
CA SER A 489 5.71 -15.43 29.12
C SER A 489 7.00 -15.73 29.89
N THR A 490 7.13 -17.00 30.32
CA THR A 490 8.33 -17.53 30.98
C THR A 490 9.36 -18.11 30.00
N LYS A 491 9.13 -17.99 28.69
CA LYS A 491 9.98 -18.51 27.62
C LYS A 491 10.44 -17.39 26.67
N PRO A 492 11.52 -17.59 25.90
CA PRO A 492 11.83 -16.69 24.80
C PRO A 492 10.73 -16.77 23.73
N VAL A 493 10.39 -15.63 23.14
CA VAL A 493 9.38 -15.48 22.09
C VAL A 493 10.01 -14.84 20.86
N ASP A 494 9.80 -15.45 19.69
CA ASP A 494 10.23 -14.93 18.39
C ASP A 494 9.12 -14.10 17.73
N TYR A 495 9.45 -12.85 17.41
CA TYR A 495 8.61 -11.85 16.77
C TYR A 495 8.92 -11.72 15.26
N THR A 496 9.82 -12.55 14.71
CA THR A 496 10.14 -12.54 13.29
C THR A 496 8.88 -12.71 12.44
N GLY A 497 8.60 -11.74 11.57
CA GLY A 497 7.40 -11.74 10.72
C GLY A 497 6.17 -11.07 11.34
N ALA A 498 6.19 -10.71 12.62
CA ALA A 498 5.14 -9.90 13.24
C ALA A 498 5.13 -8.46 12.67
N SER A 499 4.01 -7.76 12.82
CA SER A 499 3.86 -6.40 12.30
C SER A 499 2.87 -5.54 13.09
N LEU A 500 3.09 -4.24 13.09
CA LEU A 500 2.11 -3.22 13.44
C LEU A 500 1.53 -2.63 12.15
N SER A 501 0.24 -2.29 12.16
CA SER A 501 -0.44 -1.59 11.07
C SER A 501 -1.48 -0.60 11.56
N GLU A 502 -2.09 0.13 10.62
CA GLU A 502 -2.99 1.27 10.84
C GLU A 502 -2.22 2.50 11.35
N ALA A 503 -2.25 2.80 12.66
CA ALA A 503 -1.56 3.95 13.25
C ALA A 503 -0.02 3.94 13.10
N ALA A 504 0.58 2.75 13.09
CA ALA A 504 2.02 2.55 12.93
C ALA A 504 2.29 1.40 11.95
N ASP A 505 2.89 1.67 10.79
CA ASP A 505 3.33 0.66 9.83
C ASP A 505 4.77 0.23 10.14
N PHE A 506 4.90 -0.97 10.71
CA PHE A 506 6.19 -1.54 11.09
C PHE A 506 6.21 -3.06 10.93
N ARG A 507 7.27 -3.59 10.32
CA ARG A 507 7.54 -5.03 10.30
C ARG A 507 8.73 -5.34 11.20
N PHE A 508 8.53 -6.30 12.11
CA PHE A 508 9.59 -6.71 13.04
C PHE A 508 10.78 -7.29 12.25
N PRO A 509 12.03 -6.89 12.58
CA PRO A 509 13.22 -7.43 11.93
C PRO A 509 13.33 -8.94 12.08
N ASN A 510 14.02 -9.58 11.14
CA ASN A 510 14.28 -11.02 11.23
C ASN A 510 15.19 -11.33 12.43
N ASN A 511 14.93 -12.47 13.09
CA ASN A 511 15.59 -12.93 14.33
C ASN A 511 15.33 -12.03 15.55
N THR A 512 14.15 -11.41 15.64
CA THR A 512 13.76 -10.64 16.82
C THR A 512 13.23 -11.57 17.91
N VAL A 513 14.08 -11.91 18.88
CA VAL A 513 13.69 -12.77 20.01
C VAL A 513 13.74 -11.99 21.32
N LEU A 514 12.61 -11.94 22.04
CA LEU A 514 12.53 -11.35 23.37
C LEU A 514 12.50 -12.47 24.42
N GLY A 515 13.41 -12.41 25.38
CA GLY A 515 13.39 -13.27 26.57
C GLY A 515 12.21 -12.94 27.50
N PRO A 516 11.99 -13.74 28.56
CA PRO A 516 10.95 -13.51 29.55
C PRO A 516 11.02 -12.09 30.15
N GLY A 517 9.91 -11.35 30.13
CA GLY A 517 9.81 -9.98 30.63
C GLY A 517 10.57 -8.93 29.81
N GLN A 518 11.23 -9.31 28.72
CA GLN A 518 11.92 -8.34 27.86
C GLN A 518 10.92 -7.53 27.03
N ARG A 519 11.28 -6.26 26.83
CA ARG A 519 10.51 -5.25 26.13
C ARG A 519 11.22 -4.81 24.86
N ALA A 520 10.44 -4.42 23.88
CA ALA A 520 10.88 -3.90 22.60
C ALA A 520 10.14 -2.59 22.32
N ILE A 521 10.89 -1.58 21.84
CA ILE A 521 10.36 -0.26 21.56
C ILE A 521 10.44 -0.01 20.05
N ILE A 522 9.35 0.48 19.48
CA ILE A 522 9.24 0.90 18.09
C ILE A 522 8.92 2.40 18.10
N VAL A 523 9.68 3.20 17.36
CA VAL A 523 9.69 4.68 17.48
C VAL A 523 9.43 5.35 16.15
N THR A 524 9.03 6.63 16.14
CA THR A 524 8.88 7.39 14.87
C THR A 524 10.22 7.91 14.35
N ASN A 525 11.07 8.38 15.27
CA ASN A 525 12.43 8.88 14.98
C ASN A 525 13.38 8.42 16.08
N ARG A 526 14.32 7.54 15.73
CA ARG A 526 15.27 6.93 16.67
C ARG A 526 16.17 7.96 17.33
N ALA A 527 16.66 8.93 16.57
CA ALA A 527 17.58 9.94 17.10
C ALA A 527 16.87 10.87 18.10
N ALA A 528 15.64 11.30 17.79
CA ALA A 528 14.82 12.13 18.67
C ALA A 528 14.46 11.37 19.96
N PHE A 529 13.99 10.13 19.81
CA PHE A 529 13.63 9.27 20.93
C PHE A 529 14.79 9.04 21.90
N VAL A 530 15.98 8.67 21.39
CA VAL A 530 17.17 8.46 22.24
C VAL A 530 17.59 9.75 22.95
N PHE A 531 17.45 10.90 22.28
CA PHE A 531 17.76 12.20 22.87
C PHE A 531 16.86 12.52 24.08
N ARG A 532 15.55 12.27 23.96
CA ARG A 532 14.57 12.57 25.01
C ARG A 532 14.60 11.58 26.17
N TYR A 533 14.47 10.29 25.85
CA TYR A 533 14.22 9.26 26.86
C TYR A 533 15.49 8.60 27.40
N GLY A 534 16.65 8.81 26.78
CA GLY A 534 17.93 8.25 27.24
C GLY A 534 17.99 6.71 27.23
N VAL A 535 17.02 6.06 26.58
CA VAL A 535 16.92 4.60 26.51
C VAL A 535 18.08 4.01 25.74
N ARG A 536 18.53 2.81 26.16
CA ARG A 536 19.60 2.10 25.46
C ARG A 536 19.14 1.73 24.05
N GLU A 537 19.91 2.13 23.05
CA GLU A 537 19.74 1.82 21.62
C GLU A 537 19.34 0.37 21.30
N ARG A 538 19.81 -0.59 22.11
CA ARG A 538 19.53 -2.02 21.94
C ARG A 538 18.07 -2.42 22.19
N SER A 539 17.28 -1.60 22.90
CA SER A 539 15.86 -1.87 23.17
C SER A 539 14.96 -1.34 22.04
N ILE A 540 15.49 -0.49 21.16
CA ILE A 540 14.76 0.09 20.03
C ILE A 540 14.91 -0.83 18.82
N LEU A 541 13.80 -1.44 18.39
CA LEU A 541 13.79 -2.37 17.25
C LEU A 541 13.91 -1.65 15.90
N GLY A 542 13.34 -0.46 15.77
CA GLY A 542 13.33 0.26 14.49
C GLY A 542 12.40 1.46 14.50
N GLU A 543 12.40 2.14 13.36
CA GLU A 543 11.50 3.27 13.10
C GLU A 543 10.28 2.76 12.33
N TYR A 544 9.08 3.14 12.76
CA TYR A 544 7.85 2.88 12.00
C TYR A 544 7.54 4.06 11.06
N SER A 545 6.74 3.79 10.03
CA SER A 545 6.20 4.84 9.15
C SER A 545 4.69 5.00 9.37
N GLY A 546 4.15 6.15 9.01
CA GLY A 546 2.81 6.57 9.46
C GLY A 546 2.93 7.73 10.44
N LYS A 547 1.80 8.15 11.02
CA LYS A 547 1.72 9.15 12.08
C LYS A 547 0.52 8.83 12.94
N PHE A 548 0.69 8.83 14.26
CA PHE A 548 -0.46 8.91 15.13
C PHE A 548 -1.20 10.22 14.83
N ASN A 549 -2.52 10.18 14.76
CA ASN A 549 -3.35 11.32 14.36
C ASN A 549 -3.62 12.30 15.50
N ASN A 550 -3.12 11.99 16.70
CA ASN A 550 -3.29 12.77 17.94
C ASN A 550 -4.77 13.09 18.25
N ALA A 551 -5.69 12.21 17.84
CA ALA A 551 -7.13 12.37 18.00
C ALA A 551 -7.88 11.03 18.21
N GLY A 552 -7.15 10.00 18.64
CA GLY A 552 -7.66 8.62 18.73
C GLY A 552 -7.63 7.86 17.41
N GLU A 553 -7.23 6.58 17.46
CA GLU A 553 -7.08 5.74 16.29
C GLU A 553 -7.01 4.24 16.60
N GLN A 554 -6.93 3.45 15.54
CA GLN A 554 -6.78 2.00 15.60
C GLN A 554 -5.30 1.62 15.47
N LEU A 555 -4.82 0.76 16.36
CA LEU A 555 -3.51 0.11 16.27
C LEU A 555 -3.70 -1.40 16.25
N ILE A 556 -3.20 -2.06 15.20
CA ILE A 556 -3.29 -3.51 15.05
C ILE A 556 -1.89 -4.13 15.12
N PHE A 557 -1.71 -5.07 16.04
CA PHE A 557 -0.51 -5.90 16.17
C PHE A 557 -0.81 -7.33 15.70
N LYS A 558 -0.11 -7.80 14.67
CA LYS A 558 -0.30 -9.12 14.06
C LYS A 558 0.92 -10.01 14.25
N ALA A 559 0.68 -11.29 14.49
CA ALA A 559 1.69 -12.33 14.46
C ALA A 559 2.15 -12.65 13.04
N ALA A 560 3.16 -13.51 12.91
CA ALA A 560 3.74 -13.89 11.63
C ALA A 560 2.79 -14.66 10.69
N ASP A 561 1.77 -15.31 11.25
CA ASP A 561 0.69 -15.99 10.50
C ASP A 561 -0.52 -15.08 10.23
N ALA A 562 -0.36 -13.76 10.43
CA ALA A 562 -1.37 -12.73 10.33
C ALA A 562 -2.51 -12.81 11.35
N SER A 563 -2.46 -13.71 12.35
CA SER A 563 -3.40 -13.68 13.47
C SER A 563 -3.21 -12.40 14.30
N ILE A 564 -4.32 -11.89 14.85
CA ILE A 564 -4.30 -10.65 15.64
C ILE A 564 -3.80 -10.97 17.05
N ILE A 565 -2.74 -10.27 17.47
CA ILE A 565 -2.23 -10.25 18.84
C ILE A 565 -2.95 -9.16 19.64
N ALA A 566 -3.12 -7.98 19.05
CA ALA A 566 -3.88 -6.87 19.63
C ALA A 566 -4.59 -6.06 18.54
N ASP A 567 -5.79 -5.60 18.82
CA ASP A 567 -6.56 -4.65 18.02
C ASP A 567 -7.16 -3.64 19.00
N ILE A 568 -6.61 -2.42 18.99
CA ILE A 568 -6.87 -1.37 19.99
C ILE A 568 -7.41 -0.16 19.25
N SER A 569 -8.61 0.28 19.59
CA SER A 569 -9.21 1.54 19.16
C SER A 569 -9.31 2.46 20.36
N TYR A 570 -8.35 3.37 20.52
CA TYR A 570 -8.31 4.32 21.63
C TYR A 570 -8.79 5.72 21.22
N SER A 571 -9.14 6.55 22.21
CA SER A 571 -9.49 7.96 22.02
C SER A 571 -8.63 8.85 22.92
N ASP A 572 -8.47 10.10 22.52
CA ASP A 572 -8.01 11.23 23.34
C ASP A 572 -9.09 11.75 24.31
N ASP A 573 -10.36 11.55 23.99
CA ASP A 573 -11.51 11.93 24.82
C ASP A 573 -11.87 10.91 25.92
N ALA A 574 -12.52 11.40 26.98
CA ALA A 574 -13.15 10.55 27.99
C ALA A 574 -14.14 9.55 27.32
N PRO A 575 -14.13 8.26 27.69
CA PRO A 575 -13.62 7.71 28.96
C PRO A 575 -12.14 7.30 28.99
N TRP A 576 -11.38 7.52 27.91
CA TRP A 576 -9.94 7.23 27.90
C TRP A 576 -9.16 8.20 28.81
N PRO A 577 -7.95 7.82 29.26
CA PRO A 577 -7.11 8.71 30.07
C PRO A 577 -6.71 9.98 29.29
N THR A 578 -7.40 11.09 29.53
CA THR A 578 -7.18 12.36 28.81
C THR A 578 -5.83 12.99 29.11
N SER A 579 -5.19 12.68 30.24
CA SER A 579 -3.82 13.13 30.53
C SER A 579 -2.78 12.49 29.62
N SER A 580 -3.11 11.38 28.94
CA SER A 580 -2.25 10.82 27.90
C SER A 580 -2.34 11.63 26.60
N ASP A 581 -3.34 12.48 26.44
CA ASP A 581 -3.49 13.40 25.31
C ASP A 581 -2.77 14.74 25.57
N GLY A 582 -1.47 14.80 25.25
CA GLY A 582 -0.72 16.07 25.15
C GLY A 582 -0.27 16.70 26.47
N GLU A 583 -0.70 16.21 27.63
CA GLU A 583 -0.08 16.56 28.92
C GLU A 583 1.27 15.86 29.14
N GLY A 584 1.65 14.95 28.22
CA GLY A 584 2.96 14.31 28.16
C GLY A 584 3.04 12.95 28.85
N TYR A 585 1.95 12.44 29.39
CA TYR A 585 1.89 11.07 29.90
C TYR A 585 1.67 10.10 28.74
N SER A 586 2.20 8.89 28.82
CA SER A 586 1.87 7.83 27.86
C SER A 586 0.62 7.07 28.29
N LEU A 587 0.05 6.27 27.39
CA LEU A 587 -1.05 5.36 27.65
C LEU A 587 -0.48 3.97 28.01
N ILE A 588 -0.72 3.53 29.24
CA ILE A 588 -0.21 2.29 29.83
C ILE A 588 -1.31 1.24 29.92
N ARG A 589 -1.02 0.03 29.45
CA ARG A 589 -1.91 -1.13 29.61
C ARG A 589 -1.88 -1.63 31.05
N LEU A 590 -3.05 -1.73 31.66
CA LEU A 590 -3.23 -2.37 32.96
C LEU A 590 -3.39 -3.89 32.80
N TYR A 591 -2.95 -4.62 33.83
CA TYR A 591 -3.06 -6.08 33.89
C TYR A 591 -2.53 -6.79 32.62
N PRO A 592 -1.27 -6.56 32.21
CA PRO A 592 -0.73 -7.12 30.97
C PRO A 592 -0.83 -8.66 30.91
N ASN A 593 -0.80 -9.35 32.05
CA ASN A 593 -0.94 -10.80 32.17
C ASN A 593 -2.40 -11.30 31.98
N LYS A 594 -3.41 -10.42 32.03
CA LYS A 594 -4.83 -10.77 31.82
C LYS A 594 -5.19 -10.56 30.34
N THR A 595 -4.78 -11.53 29.51
CA THR A 595 -4.96 -11.48 28.05
C THR A 595 -6.42 -11.58 27.59
N THR A 596 -7.35 -11.91 28.48
CA THR A 596 -8.80 -11.97 28.22
C THR A 596 -9.52 -10.63 28.37
N PHE A 597 -8.85 -9.60 28.91
CA PHE A 597 -9.44 -8.28 29.09
C PHE A 597 -9.58 -7.56 27.74
N ASP A 598 -10.71 -6.88 27.54
CA ASP A 598 -10.97 -6.13 26.31
C ASP A 598 -10.03 -4.93 26.21
N LEU A 599 -9.24 -4.88 25.14
CA LEU A 599 -8.30 -3.79 24.89
C LEU A 599 -8.99 -2.49 24.48
N ASN A 600 -10.26 -2.55 24.09
CA ASN A 600 -11.08 -1.38 23.73
C ASN A 600 -11.88 -0.84 24.92
N ASP A 601 -11.75 -1.46 26.10
CA ASP A 601 -12.31 -0.94 27.33
C ASP A 601 -11.31 0.01 28.01
N PRO A 602 -11.60 1.32 28.10
CA PRO A 602 -10.67 2.31 28.65
C PRO A 602 -10.29 2.04 30.12
N ARG A 603 -11.08 1.25 30.85
CA ARG A 603 -10.78 0.85 32.23
C ARG A 603 -9.55 -0.06 32.34
N ASN A 604 -9.11 -0.66 31.24
CA ASN A 604 -7.91 -1.48 31.16
C ASN A 604 -6.67 -0.65 30.79
N TRP A 605 -6.79 0.67 30.80
CA TRP A 605 -5.72 1.60 30.49
C TRP A 605 -5.59 2.67 31.58
N SER A 606 -4.39 3.20 31.73
CA SER A 606 -4.06 4.30 32.63
C SER A 606 -3.08 5.23 31.95
N SER A 607 -3.01 6.49 32.37
CA SER A 607 -1.83 7.29 32.06
C SER A 607 -0.59 6.72 32.75
N SER A 608 0.59 7.05 32.24
CA SER A 608 1.84 6.82 32.95
C SER A 608 1.95 7.57 34.27
N ARG A 609 2.85 7.13 35.14
CA ARG A 609 3.14 7.81 36.42
C ARG A 609 3.82 9.15 36.17
N ASP A 610 4.82 9.14 35.29
CA ASP A 610 5.67 10.29 34.98
C ASP A 610 5.43 10.78 33.56
N ILE A 611 5.65 12.08 33.34
CA ILE A 611 5.69 12.69 32.01
C ILE A 611 6.84 12.03 31.24
N GLY A 612 6.56 11.55 30.03
CA GLY A 612 7.50 10.76 29.23
C GLY A 612 7.19 9.26 29.22
N GLY A 613 6.47 8.77 30.23
CA GLY A 613 6.45 7.33 30.55
C GLY A 613 7.82 6.82 31.02
N ASP A 614 7.95 5.51 31.16
CA ASP A 614 9.22 4.84 31.48
C ASP A 614 9.60 3.77 30.43
N PRO A 615 9.82 4.19 29.17
CA PRO A 615 10.03 3.27 28.07
C PRO A 615 11.22 2.33 28.29
N GLY A 616 10.98 1.03 28.16
CA GLY A 616 11.96 -0.02 28.28
C GLY A 616 12.13 -0.59 29.69
N ASN A 617 11.58 0.05 30.72
CA ASN A 617 11.51 -0.47 32.10
C ASN A 617 10.06 -0.81 32.47
N GLY A 618 9.14 0.09 32.12
CA GLY A 618 7.70 0.00 32.31
C GLY A 618 7.22 0.50 33.67
N ASP A 619 5.94 0.87 33.73
CA ASP A 619 5.34 1.61 34.84
C ASP A 619 4.85 0.75 36.03
N SER A 620 5.28 -0.50 36.15
CA SER A 620 4.81 -1.38 37.21
C SER A 620 5.39 -0.97 38.57
N TYR A 621 4.54 -0.53 39.48
CA TYR A 621 4.87 -0.21 40.87
C TYR A 621 4.37 -1.32 41.78
N THR A 622 5.28 -2.04 42.44
CA THR A 622 4.96 -3.26 43.19
C THR A 622 4.85 -3.02 44.69
N VAL A 623 4.21 -3.94 45.40
CA VAL A 623 4.10 -3.87 46.86
C VAL A 623 5.48 -3.88 47.53
N GLU A 624 6.46 -4.61 47.00
CA GLU A 624 7.81 -4.66 47.57
C GLU A 624 8.50 -3.29 47.48
N HIS A 625 8.26 -2.56 46.38
CA HIS A 625 8.78 -1.22 46.21
C HIS A 625 8.09 -0.25 47.18
N TRP A 626 6.76 -0.33 47.30
CA TRP A 626 5.98 0.47 48.25
C TRP A 626 6.39 0.25 49.71
N LEU A 627 6.58 -1.01 50.12
CA LEU A 627 7.03 -1.35 51.48
C LEU A 627 8.41 -0.78 51.77
N ALA A 628 9.33 -0.84 50.79
CA ALA A 628 10.67 -0.29 50.94
C ALA A 628 10.66 1.25 51.04
N GLU A 629 9.85 1.93 50.23
CA GLU A 629 9.70 3.40 50.29
C GLU A 629 9.18 3.87 51.65
N HIS A 630 8.27 3.11 52.27
CA HIS A 630 7.68 3.44 53.57
C HIS A 630 8.38 2.78 54.77
N SER A 631 9.57 2.20 54.55
CA SER A 631 10.38 1.57 55.61
C SER A 631 9.66 0.45 56.39
N LEU A 632 8.74 -0.26 55.73
CA LEU A 632 8.03 -1.41 56.28
C LEU A 632 8.80 -2.71 56.03
N ALA A 633 8.59 -3.71 56.89
CA ALA A 633 9.18 -5.03 56.72
C ALA A 633 8.59 -5.73 55.48
N PRO A 634 9.41 -6.45 54.68
CA PRO A 634 8.92 -7.19 53.51
C PRO A 634 7.81 -8.21 53.82
N GLU A 635 7.79 -8.74 55.04
CA GLU A 635 6.82 -9.72 55.51
C GLU A 635 5.64 -9.10 56.29
N VAL A 636 5.45 -7.78 56.21
CA VAL A 636 4.31 -7.14 56.89
C VAL A 636 2.99 -7.73 56.37
N ASP A 637 2.07 -7.99 57.28
CA ASP A 637 0.72 -8.38 56.90
C ASP A 637 0.00 -7.17 56.29
N LEU A 638 -0.36 -7.29 55.01
CA LEU A 638 -1.04 -6.22 54.28
C LEU A 638 -2.47 -5.94 54.81
N LEU A 639 -2.99 -6.79 55.69
CA LEU A 639 -4.28 -6.60 56.36
C LEU A 639 -4.16 -5.92 57.73
N VAL A 640 -2.95 -5.54 58.14
CA VAL A 640 -2.73 -4.73 59.34
C VAL A 640 -2.89 -3.25 58.98
N ASP A 641 -3.51 -2.52 59.90
CA ASP A 641 -3.59 -1.07 59.94
C ASP A 641 -2.45 -0.57 60.84
N THR A 642 -1.43 0.02 60.22
CA THR A 642 -0.13 0.30 60.86
C THR A 642 -0.17 1.56 61.72
N ASP A 643 -0.91 2.59 61.29
CA ASP A 643 -1.00 3.89 61.97
C ASP A 643 -2.33 4.10 62.72
N THR A 644 -3.21 3.11 62.67
CA THR A 644 -4.49 3.00 63.39
C THR A 644 -5.58 3.98 62.92
N ASP A 645 -5.57 4.34 61.65
CA ASP A 645 -6.56 5.23 61.04
C ASP A 645 -7.80 4.51 60.46
N GLY A 646 -7.78 3.17 60.44
CA GLY A 646 -8.83 2.31 59.90
C GLY A 646 -8.59 1.80 58.48
N LEU A 647 -7.48 2.18 57.84
CA LEU A 647 -7.02 1.64 56.57
C LEU A 647 -5.97 0.57 56.82
N VAL A 648 -6.12 -0.56 56.12
CA VAL A 648 -5.08 -1.59 56.13
C VAL A 648 -4.04 -1.30 55.06
N ASN A 649 -2.79 -1.71 55.27
CA ASN A 649 -1.67 -1.50 54.35
C ASN A 649 -1.99 -1.83 52.88
N LEU A 650 -2.84 -2.85 52.61
CA LEU A 650 -3.28 -3.19 51.25
C LEU A 650 -4.08 -2.06 50.58
N LEU A 651 -4.98 -1.42 51.33
CA LEU A 651 -5.76 -0.28 50.84
C LEU A 651 -4.86 0.92 50.63
N GLU A 652 -3.90 1.13 51.53
CA GLU A 652 -2.97 2.24 51.46
C GLU A 652 -2.05 2.16 50.23
N TYR A 653 -1.51 0.97 49.99
CA TYR A 653 -0.80 0.63 48.75
C TYR A 653 -1.66 0.87 47.51
N ALA A 654 -2.92 0.43 47.54
CA ALA A 654 -3.83 0.53 46.40
C ALA A 654 -4.19 1.99 46.05
N ILE A 655 -4.28 2.89 47.04
CA ILE A 655 -4.78 4.26 46.85
C ILE A 655 -3.71 5.35 46.97
N ASP A 656 -2.45 4.97 47.15
CA ASP A 656 -1.30 5.89 47.23
C ASP A 656 -1.35 6.81 48.47
N VAL A 657 -1.33 6.21 49.66
CA VAL A 657 -1.19 6.91 50.96
C VAL A 657 -0.09 6.27 51.83
N ASP A 658 0.39 7.02 52.83
CA ASP A 658 1.52 6.64 53.69
C ASP A 658 1.05 5.80 54.90
N PRO A 659 1.46 4.52 55.02
CA PRO A 659 1.06 3.62 56.09
C PRO A 659 1.59 3.97 57.48
N ASN A 660 2.39 5.03 57.60
CA ASN A 660 2.91 5.50 58.88
C ASN A 660 2.26 6.82 59.34
N SER A 661 1.26 7.33 58.61
CA SER A 661 0.68 8.65 58.85
C SER A 661 -0.84 8.65 58.67
N ALA A 662 -1.56 8.65 59.79
CA ALA A 662 -3.02 8.60 59.79
C ALA A 662 -3.66 9.65 58.88
N GLU A 663 -4.55 9.20 57.99
CA GLU A 663 -5.16 10.04 56.97
C GLU A 663 -6.60 10.44 57.34
N GLU A 664 -6.97 11.69 57.08
CA GLU A 664 -8.35 12.18 57.23
C GLU A 664 -9.00 12.41 55.86
N ASN A 665 -10.21 11.86 55.65
CA ASN A 665 -11.04 12.02 54.44
C ASN A 665 -10.55 11.29 53.18
N ILE A 666 -9.77 10.22 53.31
CA ILE A 666 -9.35 9.42 52.16
C ILE A 666 -10.20 8.15 52.12
N MET A 667 -11.27 8.16 51.33
CA MET A 667 -12.08 6.98 50.96
C MET A 667 -13.15 7.41 49.94
N PRO A 668 -13.73 6.48 49.16
CA PRO A 668 -14.49 6.83 47.98
C PRO A 668 -15.56 7.88 48.29
N LEU A 669 -15.59 8.92 47.47
CA LEU A 669 -16.52 10.04 47.60
C LEU A 669 -17.71 9.80 46.68
N VAL A 670 -18.91 10.14 47.17
CA VAL A 670 -20.11 10.23 46.33
C VAL A 670 -20.53 11.69 46.28
N THR A 671 -20.56 12.25 45.08
CA THR A 671 -21.01 13.61 44.78
C THR A 671 -22.28 13.58 43.92
N ILE A 672 -22.96 14.73 43.82
CA ILE A 672 -23.98 14.95 42.81
C ILE A 672 -23.39 15.93 41.81
N GLU A 673 -23.32 15.54 40.55
CA GLU A 673 -22.66 16.34 39.53
C GLU A 673 -23.52 16.44 38.25
N PRO A 674 -23.55 17.62 37.61
CA PRO A 674 -24.20 17.77 36.32
C PRO A 674 -23.35 17.12 35.22
N ILE A 675 -23.89 16.08 34.58
CA ILE A 675 -23.24 15.35 33.49
C ILE A 675 -24.12 15.40 32.25
N GLU A 676 -23.50 15.68 31.10
CA GLU A 676 -24.14 15.60 29.80
C GLU A 676 -24.20 14.15 29.31
N VAL A 677 -25.40 13.68 29.00
CA VAL A 677 -25.64 12.36 28.38
C VAL A 677 -26.60 12.57 27.21
N ASP A 678 -26.20 12.13 26.01
CA ASP A 678 -26.97 12.27 24.76
C ASP A 678 -27.44 13.72 24.48
N GLY A 679 -26.58 14.72 24.75
CA GLY A 679 -26.89 16.12 24.52
C GLY A 679 -27.74 16.79 25.61
N VAL A 680 -27.97 16.12 26.74
CA VAL A 680 -28.79 16.64 27.85
C VAL A 680 -28.02 16.58 29.16
N ILE A 681 -27.88 17.72 29.82
CA ILE A 681 -27.26 17.82 31.15
C ILE A 681 -28.30 17.48 32.22
N LYS A 682 -27.97 16.53 33.09
CA LYS A 682 -28.75 16.20 34.31
C LYS A 682 -27.80 15.92 35.46
N ASP A 683 -28.32 15.99 36.68
CA ASP A 683 -27.56 15.64 37.88
C ASP A 683 -27.51 14.11 38.04
N TYR A 684 -26.33 13.56 38.27
CA TYR A 684 -26.09 12.14 38.53
C TYR A 684 -25.35 11.96 39.85
N LEU A 685 -25.57 10.82 40.51
CA LEU A 685 -24.67 10.40 41.60
C LEU A 685 -23.35 9.96 40.97
N VAL A 686 -22.26 10.57 41.39
CA VAL A 686 -20.90 10.26 40.93
C VAL A 686 -20.12 9.64 42.07
N PHE A 687 -19.72 8.39 41.89
CA PHE A 687 -18.82 7.66 42.76
C PHE A 687 -17.39 7.82 42.26
N GLN A 688 -16.51 8.31 43.13
CA GLN A 688 -15.11 8.51 42.79
C GLN A 688 -14.18 7.87 43.83
N TYR A 689 -13.08 7.30 43.37
CA TYR A 689 -12.03 6.76 44.23
C TYR A 689 -10.64 7.08 43.68
N ARG A 690 -9.66 7.10 44.58
CA ARG A 690 -8.25 7.27 44.23
C ARG A 690 -7.62 5.90 44.01
N ARG A 691 -6.70 5.81 43.06
CA ARG A 691 -5.80 4.66 42.88
C ARG A 691 -4.37 5.13 42.70
N HIS A 692 -3.43 4.28 43.07
CA HIS A 692 -2.01 4.46 42.74
C HIS A 692 -1.78 4.12 41.26
N ILE A 693 -1.14 5.03 40.51
CA ILE A 693 -0.70 4.77 39.14
C ILE A 693 0.47 3.77 39.17
N GLY A 694 0.48 2.84 38.22
CA GLY A 694 1.50 1.81 38.13
C GLY A 694 1.24 0.56 38.98
N VAL A 695 0.31 0.62 39.94
CA VAL A 695 -0.17 -0.58 40.64
C VAL A 695 -1.06 -1.39 39.69
N MET A 696 -0.53 -2.53 39.25
CA MET A 696 -1.16 -3.44 38.28
C MET A 696 -1.55 -4.80 38.90
N ASP A 697 -1.16 -5.06 40.15
CA ASP A 697 -1.51 -6.28 40.90
C ASP A 697 -2.75 -6.11 41.78
N ILE A 698 -3.47 -4.99 41.66
CA ILE A 698 -4.70 -4.71 42.40
C ILE A 698 -5.85 -4.45 41.43
N LEU A 699 -6.92 -5.25 41.53
CA LEU A 699 -8.15 -5.07 40.79
C LEU A 699 -9.15 -4.22 41.59
N PHE A 700 -9.57 -3.11 41.00
CA PHE A 700 -10.60 -2.22 41.53
C PHE A 700 -11.95 -2.52 40.87
N THR A 701 -12.94 -2.91 41.66
CA THR A 701 -14.30 -3.21 41.19
C THR A 701 -15.32 -2.31 41.89
N PRO A 702 -15.69 -1.18 41.27
CA PRO A 702 -16.82 -0.36 41.72
C PRO A 702 -18.12 -1.14 41.61
N ARG A 703 -18.97 -1.03 42.62
CA ARG A 703 -20.26 -1.71 42.68
C ARG A 703 -21.35 -0.77 43.16
N VAL A 704 -22.54 -0.95 42.64
CA VAL A 704 -23.74 -0.22 43.02
C VAL A 704 -24.83 -1.19 43.51
N SER A 705 -25.72 -0.71 44.37
CA SER A 705 -26.94 -1.40 44.78
C SER A 705 -28.08 -0.40 44.93
N SER A 706 -29.29 -0.76 44.47
CA SER A 706 -30.51 0.05 44.57
C SER A 706 -31.26 -0.12 45.91
N GLY A 707 -30.55 -0.56 46.95
CA GLY A 707 -31.05 -0.64 48.33
C GLY A 707 -31.50 -2.00 48.82
N ASP A 708 -31.37 -3.05 48.01
CA ASP A 708 -31.54 -4.45 48.44
C ASP A 708 -30.20 -5.11 48.88
N LEU A 709 -29.10 -4.34 48.84
CA LEU A 709 -27.73 -4.77 49.10
C LEU A 709 -27.23 -5.89 48.19
N LYS A 710 -27.88 -6.10 47.04
CA LYS A 710 -27.31 -6.88 45.95
C LYS A 710 -26.42 -5.97 45.13
N TRP A 711 -25.14 -6.32 45.11
CA TRP A 711 -24.10 -5.52 44.47
C TRP A 711 -23.95 -5.94 43.00
N SER A 712 -23.95 -4.96 42.10
CA SER A 712 -23.61 -5.12 40.69
C SER A 712 -22.43 -4.26 40.31
N SER A 713 -21.55 -4.77 39.44
CA SER A 713 -20.47 -4.04 38.76
C SER A 713 -20.68 -3.99 37.24
N SER A 714 -21.89 -4.33 36.76
CA SER A 714 -22.22 -4.28 35.34
C SER A 714 -22.20 -2.83 34.85
N SER A 715 -21.76 -2.62 33.61
CA SER A 715 -21.87 -1.33 32.94
C SER A 715 -23.32 -0.88 32.72
N GLU A 716 -24.27 -1.81 32.82
CA GLU A 716 -25.71 -1.52 32.80
C GLU A 716 -26.23 -0.89 34.10
N ASP A 717 -25.47 -0.99 35.19
CA ASP A 717 -25.86 -0.51 36.53
C ASP A 717 -24.97 0.66 37.02
N ILE A 718 -23.70 0.69 36.60
CA ILE A 718 -22.74 1.76 36.92
C ILE A 718 -21.89 2.12 35.71
N VAL A 719 -21.85 3.40 35.34
CA VAL A 719 -21.21 3.86 34.10
C VAL A 719 -19.87 4.51 34.41
N TYR A 720 -18.80 4.04 33.77
CA TYR A 720 -17.48 4.66 33.86
C TYR A 720 -17.47 6.01 33.12
N ILE A 721 -16.94 7.06 33.76
CA ILE A 721 -16.89 8.42 33.18
C ILE A 721 -15.50 8.69 32.62
N ASP A 722 -14.49 8.69 33.49
CA ASP A 722 -13.12 9.08 33.15
C ASP A 722 -12.13 8.66 34.26
N THR A 723 -10.85 8.81 33.92
CA THR A 723 -9.73 8.79 34.86
C THR A 723 -8.97 10.09 34.72
N ARG A 724 -8.48 10.61 35.85
CA ARG A 724 -7.67 11.83 35.89
C ARG A 724 -6.39 11.57 36.66
N ASN A 725 -5.25 11.80 36.04
CA ASN A 725 -3.97 11.83 36.74
C ASN A 725 -3.91 13.06 37.67
N ASN A 726 -3.56 12.86 38.94
CA ASN A 726 -3.50 13.92 39.94
C ASN A 726 -2.12 14.60 40.00
N GLY A 727 -1.13 14.14 39.22
CA GLY A 727 0.22 14.70 39.17
C GLY A 727 1.09 14.39 40.39
N ASN A 728 0.64 13.48 41.26
CA ASN A 728 1.33 13.10 42.50
C ASN A 728 1.57 11.58 42.61
N GLY A 729 1.48 10.84 41.50
CA GLY A 729 1.57 9.37 41.49
C GLY A 729 0.23 8.65 41.62
N SER A 730 -0.88 9.38 41.83
CA SER A 730 -2.21 8.81 41.88
C SER A 730 -3.11 9.27 40.74
N ALA A 731 -4.19 8.52 40.51
CA ALA A 731 -5.27 8.89 39.62
C ALA A 731 -6.63 8.83 40.36
N THR A 732 -7.54 9.72 39.97
CA THR A 732 -8.94 9.70 40.41
C THR A 732 -9.81 9.06 39.34
N MET A 733 -10.56 8.04 39.74
CA MET A 733 -11.44 7.23 38.89
C MET A 733 -12.89 7.62 39.18
N ARG A 734 -13.69 7.94 38.15
CA ARG A 734 -15.07 8.42 38.32
C ARG A 734 -16.08 7.54 37.60
N PHE A 735 -17.17 7.25 38.30
CA PHE A 735 -18.29 6.44 37.84
C PHE A 735 -19.59 7.15 38.18
N ARG A 736 -20.63 7.04 37.35
CA ARG A 736 -21.96 7.56 37.66
C ARG A 736 -23.03 6.49 37.75
N SER A 737 -24.10 6.83 38.45
CA SER A 737 -25.39 6.17 38.30
C SER A 737 -25.87 6.19 36.85
N VAL A 738 -26.59 5.15 36.45
CA VAL A 738 -27.16 5.05 35.09
C VAL A 738 -28.30 6.03 34.92
N ILE A 739 -29.11 6.22 35.97
CA ILE A 739 -30.23 7.16 36.00
C ILE A 739 -29.85 8.47 36.69
N PRO A 740 -30.43 9.60 36.27
CA PRO A 740 -30.27 10.88 36.96
C PRO A 740 -30.74 10.81 38.41
N PHE A 741 -30.03 11.52 39.29
CA PHE A 741 -30.38 11.67 40.68
C PHE A 741 -31.74 12.39 40.85
N THR A 742 -32.54 11.94 41.82
CA THR A 742 -33.79 12.59 42.24
C THR A 742 -33.94 12.52 43.77
N ASP A 743 -34.77 13.37 44.36
CA ASP A 743 -34.99 13.39 45.82
C ASP A 743 -35.51 12.05 46.40
N ASN A 744 -36.01 11.15 45.55
CA ASN A 744 -36.54 9.84 45.96
C ASN A 744 -35.61 8.65 45.63
N SER A 745 -34.47 8.88 44.97
CA SER A 745 -33.52 7.80 44.65
C SER A 745 -32.67 7.43 45.88
N ARG A 746 -32.48 6.11 46.09
CA ARG A 746 -31.52 5.55 47.04
C ARG A 746 -30.63 4.56 46.32
N GLU A 747 -29.35 4.89 46.20
CA GLU A 747 -28.32 4.01 45.68
C GLU A 747 -27.17 3.96 46.68
N PHE A 748 -26.53 2.80 46.76
CA PHE A 748 -25.37 2.55 47.60
C PHE A 748 -24.21 2.18 46.69
N PHE A 749 -23.03 2.74 46.96
CA PHE A 749 -21.81 2.39 46.25
C PHE A 749 -20.85 1.66 47.17
N SER A 750 -20.08 0.73 46.62
CA SER A 750 -18.94 0.12 47.30
C SER A 750 -17.79 -0.10 46.32
N LEU A 751 -16.56 -0.01 46.82
CA LEU A 751 -15.37 -0.42 46.08
C LEU A 751 -14.93 -1.78 46.62
N ARG A 752 -14.74 -2.75 45.74
CA ARG A 752 -14.05 -3.99 46.06
C ARG A 752 -12.63 -3.91 45.52
N ILE A 753 -11.64 -4.11 46.38
CA ILE A 753 -10.22 -4.11 46.06
C ILE A 753 -9.72 -5.53 46.29
N GLU A 754 -9.10 -6.11 45.27
CA GLU A 754 -8.59 -7.48 45.31
C GLU A 754 -7.16 -7.50 44.80
N LYS A 755 -6.24 -8.11 45.57
CA LYS A 755 -4.91 -8.42 45.05
C LYS A 755 -5.01 -9.57 44.05
N VAL A 756 -4.59 -9.31 42.82
CA VAL A 756 -4.46 -10.31 41.76
C VAL A 756 -3.20 -11.08 42.06
N LEU A 757 -3.34 -12.36 42.40
CA LEU A 757 -2.21 -13.27 42.49
C LEU A 757 -1.82 -13.69 41.07
N ASP A 758 -0.52 -13.75 40.79
CA ASP A 758 -0.01 -14.34 39.56
C ASP A 758 -0.54 -15.78 39.44
N GLU A 759 -1.08 -16.13 38.27
CA GLU A 759 -1.61 -17.47 37.97
C GLU A 759 -0.53 -18.53 37.75
#